data_AF-A0A7V8HQ38-F1
#
_entry.id   AF-A0A7V8HQ38-F1
#
_cell.length_a   1.000
_cell.length_b   1.000
_cell.length_c   1.000
_cell.angle_alpha   90.00
_cell.angle_beta   90.00
_cell.angle_gamma   90.00
#
_symmetry.space_group_name_H-M   'P 1'
#
loop_
_entity.id
_entity.type
_entity.pdbx_description
1 polymer ?
#
loop_
_entity_poly.entity_id
_entity_poly.type
_entity_poly.pdbx_seq_one_letter_code
_entity_poly.pdbx_strand_id
1 'polypeptide(L)'
;MARYNIGGGNATDVAYGYPFMRQGAAVPGYWADTIDGVEAKQANKDQMAEAFDPSDDAHYDWSKGASQEWWLRHGLETGDIDHVEMFANSAPWFLTESGYATGGYDSKANNLADPEKFAQYMVKVTDHLENTYGFEADTIEPFNESETGYWGTPGKMADDGFGPDNTVLIERYWQRYYGGKDKSVTPYSDEVKKPQEGMHVDNDVQQETLKAMAAAMGEDDQTKLVATDATDSGQMVDSYNQYSDEVKDLLDQYNTHSYGTNKQRVARDIAQTDGKEISQSEVDGSWQSGGFDPYNFDNGLGMAGKINADVYTLQSKDFNFWQVVEDLYNMSTGSEDVYGNHANPAGENLNWGTVFISFDCTVADKDGNLYSERDVDNNGGSTDGLQSCSVLVNSKYNAVRAYTKFIHEGDSIIANNRTGDTMTATSADGQTQTVIHTNNSQSDQTFVIDLSKYGNIADDAAGTVYLTTEPQANEEAEHFFGATPEYMNKFSNQKQPEGSVVIDAAAKTATVTVPARSIASIQLTGVTGVAGGVAVEDGGAYQLVGQSSNRPLAAVEVDGAATSLQDAATTTDEARSQTWILHDAGAPANRPTLHRYVLTTPDGKVLTASGGNTVLSDMDVETAKTTDAAIWILNTENGETYSLVNVEAQQALDCNGQATAAGTKVGLWESGGGAHQAWYIRSVEATGAKAVDIQTPVGTVPELPATVTPYYVWGEGQPVAVTWDTAALADQVGAEGVVTVTGTATDVYGNELHPTASVYVGTFTVTDPVSVTVGVGSNLAEVQAAAPATVDAHVGDSPAFAEAVAWDWSGVSDADFAATGKQVVPGTIAAGDGGDTTVAATLTVYVTEIGKGGNVLSGNCSVTASSTETNSNAPASYTCDGDPGTTWSNWGKNDTDPWLAYGLGGVKRLYSLEFQVSSRKSSENEPTYGEAAPSQIRVEYRDAEGQWIPWGEAAAVNPVAGAVTTVDLGTMPATDGVRIRMTYSTLDEWADFAKVAEVKMYEAAPAPAADATLSDLRVDGVTIGDFDPATDSYTVTLAGDVTEYPHITAYAADNAATVTVDQASESNGGKATITVTSADGTASKTVTVGFGSPLAKLARLDVTAPTKTEYQAGEDLDLTGMTVVAVYEKDGKVSAERTIAVDDPELAVSGYDSVVAGEKTVIVSYRGVSATFTVTVKAAPVEPGPEPQPNPDGTTEPSTPEAAGEGSTVANTGASVFGVMIAAVALVAVGIGLVTLRVRRRD
;
A
#
# COMPACT_ATOMS: atom_id res chain seq x y z
N MET A 1 12.78 -22.31 8.74
CA MET A 1 12.49 -22.86 10.08
C MET A 1 11.59 -24.10 9.98
N ALA A 2 11.88 -25.12 10.78
CA ALA A 2 11.03 -26.28 11.02
C ALA A 2 10.97 -26.56 12.53
N ARG A 3 9.80 -26.93 13.05
CA ARG A 3 9.55 -27.23 14.46
C ARG A 3 9.58 -28.76 14.69
N TYR A 4 10.30 -29.23 15.70
CA TYR A 4 10.53 -30.66 15.97
C TYR A 4 10.13 -31.04 17.40
N ASN A 5 9.10 -31.89 17.56
CA ASN A 5 8.61 -32.31 18.88
C ASN A 5 9.54 -33.37 19.48
N ILE A 6 10.21 -33.05 20.60
CA ILE A 6 11.10 -33.94 21.35
C ILE A 6 10.49 -34.43 22.68
N GLY A 7 9.30 -33.93 23.02
CA GLY A 7 8.58 -34.27 24.25
C GLY A 7 7.89 -35.63 24.24
N GLY A 8 7.13 -35.87 25.31
CA GLY A 8 6.06 -36.86 25.33
C GLY A 8 6.47 -38.34 25.36
N GLY A 9 5.71 -39.14 24.62
CA GLY A 9 5.70 -40.60 24.73
C GLY A 9 4.94 -41.11 25.95
N ASN A 10 4.26 -42.25 25.78
CA ASN A 10 3.37 -42.85 26.79
C ASN A 10 3.93 -44.18 27.33
N ALA A 11 3.37 -44.71 28.42
CA ALA A 11 3.87 -45.91 29.08
C ALA A 11 3.90 -47.14 28.16
N THR A 12 4.88 -48.02 28.40
CA THR A 12 5.16 -49.19 27.55
C THR A 12 4.03 -50.21 27.50
N ASP A 13 3.12 -50.24 28.48
CA ASP A 13 1.90 -51.04 28.51
C ASP A 13 0.66 -50.31 27.99
N VAL A 14 0.71 -49.01 27.71
CA VAL A 14 -0.36 -48.24 27.07
C VAL A 14 -0.25 -48.36 25.55
N ALA A 15 -1.37 -48.56 24.84
CA ALA A 15 -1.36 -48.48 23.39
C ALA A 15 -1.23 -47.01 22.94
N TYR A 16 -0.19 -46.74 22.14
CA TYR A 16 0.24 -45.40 21.79
C TYR A 16 0.28 -45.29 20.26
N GLY A 17 -0.61 -44.47 19.71
CA GLY A 17 -0.97 -44.47 18.28
C GLY A 17 -2.43 -44.82 18.02
N TYR A 18 -2.78 -44.96 16.74
CA TYR A 18 -4.14 -45.19 16.29
C TYR A 18 -4.69 -46.58 16.68
N PRO A 19 -5.99 -46.74 17.02
CA PRO A 19 -7.07 -45.74 17.03
C PRO A 19 -7.22 -44.95 18.34
N PHE A 20 -6.29 -45.10 19.29
CA PHE A 20 -6.34 -44.48 20.62
C PHE A 20 -5.95 -42.99 20.58
N MET A 21 -5.09 -42.62 19.64
CA MET A 21 -4.69 -41.25 19.33
C MET A 21 -4.87 -40.92 17.84
N ARG A 22 -4.79 -39.62 17.48
CA ARG A 22 -4.73 -39.15 16.09
C ARG A 22 -3.52 -39.81 15.41
N GLN A 23 -3.74 -40.38 14.23
CA GLN A 23 -2.64 -40.99 13.46
C GLN A 23 -1.61 -39.91 13.11
N GLY A 24 -0.32 -40.19 13.33
CA GLY A 24 0.77 -39.22 13.18
C GLY A 24 1.07 -38.38 14.43
N ALA A 25 0.11 -38.20 15.35
CA ALA A 25 0.28 -37.38 16.56
C ALA A 25 0.81 -38.15 17.79
N ALA A 26 1.42 -39.31 17.57
CA ALA A 26 2.01 -40.15 18.61
C ALA A 26 3.54 -40.11 18.49
N VAL A 27 4.17 -39.18 19.21
CA VAL A 27 5.62 -38.97 19.23
C VAL A 27 6.29 -39.82 20.33
N PRO A 28 7.28 -40.66 20.01
CA PRO A 28 7.95 -41.48 21.01
C PRO A 28 8.99 -40.67 21.79
N GLY A 29 8.86 -40.63 23.12
CA GLY A 29 9.87 -40.04 24.01
C GLY A 29 11.16 -40.85 24.06
N TYR A 30 12.29 -40.18 24.28
CA TYR A 30 13.64 -40.75 24.20
C TYR A 30 14.10 -41.50 25.47
N TRP A 31 13.23 -41.69 26.47
CA TRP A 31 13.53 -42.45 27.70
C TRP A 31 13.62 -43.97 27.47
N ALA A 32 14.31 -44.71 28.33
CA ALA A 32 14.45 -46.16 28.26
C ALA A 32 13.24 -46.92 28.84
N ASP A 33 12.88 -48.08 28.25
CA ASP A 33 11.75 -48.93 28.70
C ASP A 33 11.90 -49.52 30.11
N THR A 34 13.11 -49.46 30.69
CA THR A 34 13.40 -49.91 32.05
C THR A 34 14.55 -49.08 32.63
N ILE A 35 14.30 -48.46 33.78
CA ILE A 35 15.19 -47.50 34.43
C ILE A 35 15.46 -47.99 35.86
N ASP A 36 16.72 -48.24 36.21
CA ASP A 36 17.15 -48.83 37.49
C ASP A 36 16.37 -50.09 37.95
N GLY A 37 15.82 -50.83 36.98
CA GLY A 37 15.01 -52.04 37.21
C GLY A 37 13.51 -51.79 37.42
N VAL A 38 13.05 -50.53 37.34
CA VAL A 38 11.64 -50.16 37.21
C VAL A 38 11.24 -50.27 35.75
N GLU A 39 10.22 -51.08 35.44
CA GLU A 39 9.63 -51.15 34.09
C GLU A 39 8.75 -49.93 33.85
N ALA A 40 8.85 -49.30 32.66
CA ALA A 40 8.12 -48.09 32.27
C ALA A 40 6.63 -48.35 31.99
N LYS A 41 5.90 -48.85 32.99
CA LYS A 41 4.47 -49.20 32.95
C LYS A 41 3.62 -48.17 33.68
N GLN A 42 2.39 -47.95 33.25
CA GLN A 42 1.50 -46.90 33.77
C GLN A 42 1.37 -46.98 35.31
N ALA A 43 1.20 -48.19 35.85
CA ALA A 43 1.09 -48.42 37.30
C ALA A 43 2.37 -48.12 38.11
N ASN A 44 3.52 -47.96 37.44
CA ASN A 44 4.82 -47.63 38.05
C ASN A 44 5.18 -46.14 37.90
N LYS A 45 4.25 -45.28 37.45
CA LYS A 45 4.45 -43.83 37.19
C LYS A 45 5.41 -43.16 38.19
N ASP A 46 5.04 -43.15 39.46
CA ASP A 46 5.79 -42.44 40.52
C ASP A 46 7.19 -43.04 40.74
N GLN A 47 7.35 -44.36 40.52
CA GLN A 47 8.65 -45.04 40.63
C GLN A 47 9.56 -44.70 39.45
N MET A 48 9.00 -44.57 38.25
CA MET A 48 9.72 -44.09 37.06
C MET A 48 10.15 -42.64 37.24
N ALA A 49 9.26 -41.78 37.75
CA ALA A 49 9.57 -40.39 38.05
C ALA A 49 10.67 -40.25 39.12
N GLU A 50 10.64 -41.04 40.19
CA GLU A 50 11.69 -41.07 41.21
C GLU A 50 13.03 -41.55 40.64
N ALA A 51 13.04 -42.63 39.85
CA ALA A 51 14.24 -43.27 39.31
C ALA A 51 14.87 -42.54 38.11
N PHE A 52 14.10 -41.76 37.35
CA PHE A 52 14.62 -41.05 36.18
C PHE A 52 15.61 -39.95 36.58
N ASP A 53 16.87 -40.13 36.22
CA ASP A 53 17.92 -39.09 36.24
C ASP A 53 18.16 -38.63 34.80
N PRO A 54 17.81 -37.37 34.43
CA PRO A 54 18.00 -36.85 33.09
C PRO A 54 19.47 -36.75 32.66
N SER A 55 20.43 -36.81 33.60
CA SER A 55 21.87 -36.69 33.31
C SER A 55 22.53 -38.02 32.93
N ASP A 56 21.89 -39.17 33.19
CA ASP A 56 22.45 -40.49 32.88
C ASP A 56 22.00 -40.98 31.48
N ASP A 57 22.95 -41.08 30.55
CA ASP A 57 22.74 -41.61 29.19
C ASP A 57 22.11 -43.03 29.18
N ALA A 58 22.27 -43.82 30.25
CA ALA A 58 21.67 -45.15 30.36
C ALA A 58 20.16 -45.14 30.59
N HIS A 59 19.58 -43.97 30.91
CA HIS A 59 18.14 -43.77 31.07
C HIS A 59 17.43 -43.40 29.76
N TYR A 60 18.16 -43.33 28.64
CA TYR A 60 17.65 -42.99 27.32
C TYR A 60 17.72 -44.17 26.34
N ASP A 61 16.79 -44.22 25.40
CA ASP A 61 16.82 -45.06 24.21
C ASP A 61 16.73 -44.17 22.96
N TRP A 62 17.91 -43.72 22.53
CA TRP A 62 18.11 -42.88 21.35
C TRP A 62 17.65 -43.52 20.03
N SER A 63 17.23 -44.79 20.00
CA SER A 63 16.71 -45.42 18.79
C SER A 63 15.23 -45.11 18.52
N LYS A 64 14.52 -44.53 19.50
CA LYS A 64 13.06 -44.31 19.45
C LYS A 64 12.62 -43.22 18.48
N GLY A 65 13.39 -42.14 18.33
CA GLY A 65 13.06 -41.01 17.46
C GLY A 65 13.27 -41.26 15.96
N ALA A 66 13.91 -42.36 15.57
CA ALA A 66 14.48 -42.59 14.24
C ALA A 66 13.55 -42.35 13.04
N SER A 67 12.23 -42.52 13.19
CA SER A 67 11.23 -42.24 12.13
C SER A 67 11.02 -40.74 11.89
N GLN A 68 11.10 -39.92 12.95
CA GLN A 68 10.96 -38.46 12.86
C GLN A 68 12.31 -37.81 12.56
N GLU A 69 13.39 -38.31 13.17
CA GLU A 69 14.76 -37.86 12.93
C GLU A 69 15.16 -37.99 11.45
N TRP A 70 14.54 -38.92 10.71
CA TRP A 70 14.72 -39.02 9.26
C TRP A 70 14.37 -37.72 8.54
N TRP A 71 13.30 -37.02 8.92
CA TRP A 71 12.89 -35.75 8.30
C TRP A 71 13.84 -34.60 8.64
N LEU A 72 14.18 -34.45 9.92
CA LEU A 72 15.15 -33.46 10.41
C LEU A 72 16.48 -33.64 9.67
N ARG A 73 17.04 -34.85 9.74
CA ARG A 73 18.29 -35.20 9.06
C ARG A 73 18.21 -34.97 7.55
N HIS A 74 17.10 -35.36 6.89
CA HIS A 74 17.02 -35.23 5.43
C HIS A 74 16.95 -33.76 4.99
N GLY A 75 16.17 -32.92 5.68
CA GLY A 75 16.10 -31.48 5.40
C GLY A 75 17.42 -30.74 5.64
N LEU A 76 18.15 -31.12 6.70
CA LEU A 76 19.52 -30.63 6.96
C LEU A 76 20.51 -31.13 5.88
N GLU A 77 20.43 -32.39 5.45
CA GLU A 77 21.29 -32.96 4.39
C GLU A 77 21.05 -32.32 3.01
N THR A 78 19.82 -31.86 2.71
CA THR A 78 19.48 -31.18 1.45
C THR A 78 19.67 -29.67 1.51
N GLY A 79 19.64 -29.07 2.71
CA GLY A 79 19.56 -27.62 2.91
C GLY A 79 18.15 -27.05 2.69
N ASP A 80 17.12 -27.89 2.75
CA ASP A 80 15.70 -27.45 2.79
C ASP A 80 15.26 -27.05 4.21
N ILE A 81 16.04 -27.43 5.24
CA ILE A 81 15.93 -26.95 6.62
C ILE A 81 17.28 -26.34 7.00
N ASP A 82 17.24 -25.07 7.35
CA ASP A 82 18.34 -24.20 7.78
C ASP A 82 18.18 -23.76 9.24
N HIS A 83 16.94 -23.51 9.67
CA HIS A 83 16.56 -23.16 11.03
C HIS A 83 15.70 -24.25 11.68
N VAL A 84 15.94 -24.57 12.96
CA VAL A 84 15.28 -25.62 13.74
C VAL A 84 14.81 -25.11 15.09
N GLU A 85 13.53 -25.31 15.41
CA GLU A 85 13.01 -25.17 16.78
C GLU A 85 12.78 -26.54 17.41
N MET A 86 13.29 -26.74 18.63
CA MET A 86 13.00 -27.92 19.45
C MET A 86 11.85 -27.61 20.41
N PHE A 87 10.73 -28.32 20.29
CA PHE A 87 9.55 -28.05 21.12
C PHE A 87 8.95 -29.30 21.78
N ALA A 88 7.97 -29.11 22.67
CA ALA A 88 7.25 -30.21 23.30
C ALA A 88 5.74 -29.97 23.41
N ASN A 89 4.96 -30.92 22.90
CA ASN A 89 3.51 -30.98 23.16
C ASN A 89 3.20 -31.44 24.60
N SER A 90 4.06 -32.27 25.20
CA SER A 90 3.86 -32.78 26.55
C SER A 90 5.20 -33.20 27.15
N ALA A 91 5.29 -33.27 28.48
CA ALA A 91 6.40 -33.94 29.15
C ALA A 91 6.31 -35.47 29.00
N PRO A 92 7.42 -36.22 29.21
CA PRO A 92 7.37 -37.66 29.39
C PRO A 92 6.27 -38.08 30.37
N TRP A 93 5.46 -39.08 30.02
CA TRP A 93 4.22 -39.43 30.76
C TRP A 93 4.38 -39.64 32.27
N PHE A 94 5.55 -40.05 32.76
CA PHE A 94 5.81 -40.22 34.19
C PHE A 94 6.09 -38.90 34.92
N LEU A 95 6.51 -37.85 34.20
CA LEU A 95 6.67 -36.47 34.68
C LEU A 95 5.37 -35.64 34.55
N THR A 96 4.30 -36.17 33.93
CA THR A 96 2.99 -35.52 33.94
C THR A 96 2.18 -35.86 35.19
N GLU A 97 1.14 -35.10 35.55
CA GLU A 97 0.28 -35.45 36.70
C GLU A 97 -0.61 -36.67 36.40
N SER A 98 -1.20 -36.73 35.21
CA SER A 98 -2.13 -37.81 34.81
C SER A 98 -1.48 -39.18 34.63
N GLY A 99 -0.17 -39.24 34.38
CA GLY A 99 0.49 -40.46 33.93
C GLY A 99 0.31 -40.73 32.43
N TYR A 100 -0.07 -39.72 31.64
CA TYR A 100 -0.29 -39.79 30.20
C TYR A 100 0.21 -38.52 29.49
N ALA A 101 0.64 -38.65 28.24
CA ALA A 101 1.08 -37.54 27.38
C ALA A 101 -0.08 -36.76 26.71
N THR A 102 -1.32 -37.26 26.82
CA THR A 102 -2.54 -36.66 26.23
C THR A 102 -3.20 -35.57 27.08
N GLY A 103 -2.56 -35.16 28.19
CA GLY A 103 -3.05 -34.11 29.09
C GLY A 103 -3.69 -34.62 30.38
N GLY A 104 -4.32 -33.72 31.13
CA GLY A 104 -4.93 -33.99 32.43
C GLY A 104 -6.25 -34.76 32.33
N TYR A 105 -6.71 -35.38 33.42
CA TYR A 105 -8.10 -35.87 33.50
C TYR A 105 -9.12 -34.74 33.71
N ASP A 106 -8.68 -33.66 34.37
CA ASP A 106 -9.28 -32.33 34.25
C ASP A 106 -8.35 -31.55 33.32
N SER A 107 -8.83 -31.15 32.15
CA SER A 107 -8.04 -30.45 31.13
C SER A 107 -7.70 -29.00 31.51
N LYS A 108 -8.11 -28.55 32.71
CA LYS A 108 -7.86 -27.21 33.27
C LYS A 108 -7.04 -27.24 34.55
N ALA A 109 -6.50 -28.39 34.92
CA ALA A 109 -5.55 -28.52 36.02
C ALA A 109 -4.14 -28.66 35.45
N ASN A 110 -3.13 -28.08 36.10
CA ASN A 110 -1.74 -28.34 35.76
C ASN A 110 -1.48 -29.85 35.62
N ASN A 111 -0.81 -30.21 34.53
CA ASN A 111 -0.46 -31.58 34.21
C ASN A 111 1.05 -31.83 34.16
N LEU A 112 1.90 -30.88 34.58
CA LEU A 112 3.36 -31.06 34.71
C LEU A 112 3.74 -31.23 36.19
N ALA A 113 4.27 -32.39 36.59
CA ALA A 113 4.54 -32.76 37.98
C ALA A 113 5.99 -32.51 38.43
N ASP A 114 6.96 -32.51 37.49
CA ASP A 114 8.38 -32.26 37.77
C ASP A 114 8.98 -31.35 36.67
N PRO A 115 8.92 -30.01 36.85
CA PRO A 115 9.41 -29.07 35.85
C PRO A 115 10.94 -29.08 35.70
N GLU A 116 11.68 -29.42 36.76
CA GLU A 116 13.15 -29.45 36.73
C GLU A 116 13.66 -30.63 35.88
N LYS A 117 13.13 -31.85 36.10
CA LYS A 117 13.52 -33.01 35.29
C LYS A 117 13.04 -32.91 33.85
N PHE A 118 11.88 -32.29 33.61
CA PHE A 118 11.38 -32.07 32.25
C PHE A 118 12.29 -31.10 31.48
N ALA A 119 12.70 -29.99 32.10
CA ALA A 119 13.62 -29.05 31.48
C ALA A 119 14.98 -29.69 31.15
N GLN A 120 15.56 -30.45 32.09
CA GLN A 120 16.81 -31.18 31.86
C GLN A 120 16.67 -32.24 30.75
N TYR A 121 15.52 -32.92 30.64
CA TYR A 121 15.23 -33.84 29.53
C TYR A 121 15.21 -33.14 28.17
N MET A 122 14.56 -31.96 28.07
CA MET A 122 14.48 -31.20 26.82
C MET A 122 15.87 -30.85 26.29
N VAL A 123 16.70 -30.19 27.12
CA VAL A 123 18.08 -29.81 26.77
C VAL A 123 18.91 -31.04 26.39
N LYS A 124 18.81 -32.12 27.17
CA LYS A 124 19.56 -33.36 26.94
C LYS A 124 19.22 -34.05 25.61
N VAL A 125 17.97 -33.95 25.14
CA VAL A 125 17.57 -34.48 23.83
C VAL A 125 17.99 -33.54 22.70
N THR A 126 17.90 -32.22 22.87
CA THR A 126 18.45 -31.23 21.92
C THR A 126 19.94 -31.46 21.70
N ASP A 127 20.74 -31.47 22.77
CA ASP A 127 22.18 -31.80 22.79
C ASP A 127 22.46 -33.07 21.95
N HIS A 128 21.67 -34.12 22.16
CA HIS A 128 21.86 -35.40 21.49
C HIS A 128 21.66 -35.29 19.98
N LEU A 129 20.60 -34.61 19.54
CA LEU A 129 20.26 -34.46 18.12
C LEU A 129 21.28 -33.57 17.39
N GLU A 130 21.65 -32.45 18.00
CA GLU A 130 22.69 -31.54 17.49
C GLU A 130 24.03 -32.25 17.30
N ASN A 131 24.52 -32.93 18.34
CA ASN A 131 25.77 -33.69 18.28
C ASN A 131 25.73 -34.87 17.29
N THR A 132 24.54 -35.44 17.05
CA THR A 132 24.35 -36.58 16.15
C THR A 132 24.27 -36.16 14.68
N TYR A 133 23.61 -35.03 14.38
CA TYR A 133 23.34 -34.60 13.00
C TYR A 133 24.16 -33.38 12.55
N GLY A 134 24.83 -32.68 13.46
CA GLY A 134 25.78 -31.60 13.16
C GLY A 134 25.13 -30.27 12.82
N PHE A 135 24.12 -29.87 13.59
CA PHE A 135 23.46 -28.56 13.54
C PHE A 135 23.39 -27.98 14.97
N GLU A 136 22.90 -26.75 15.08
CA GLU A 136 22.62 -26.01 16.32
C GLU A 136 21.17 -25.53 16.21
N ALA A 137 20.35 -25.70 17.25
CA ALA A 137 18.96 -25.30 17.25
C ALA A 137 18.83 -23.77 17.45
N ASP A 138 17.93 -23.12 16.71
CA ASP A 138 17.72 -21.68 16.85
C ASP A 138 16.98 -21.36 18.15
N THR A 139 15.98 -22.19 18.49
CA THR A 139 15.06 -21.97 19.61
C THR A 139 14.71 -23.29 20.31
N ILE A 140 14.45 -23.22 21.62
CA ILE A 140 13.92 -24.31 22.42
C ILE A 140 12.71 -23.85 23.24
N GLU A 141 11.61 -24.60 23.13
CA GLU A 141 10.28 -24.25 23.63
C GLU A 141 9.67 -25.41 24.44
N PRO A 142 9.60 -25.34 25.79
CA PRO A 142 9.05 -26.41 26.61
C PRO A 142 7.52 -26.57 26.53
N PHE A 143 6.79 -25.67 25.88
CA PHE A 143 5.33 -25.63 25.88
C PHE A 143 4.70 -25.56 24.48
N ASN A 144 3.47 -26.05 24.35
CA ASN A 144 2.66 -25.89 23.15
C ASN A 144 1.20 -25.71 23.59
N GLU A 145 0.64 -24.52 23.40
CA GLU A 145 -0.73 -24.16 23.80
C GLU A 145 -1.04 -24.46 25.28
N SER A 146 -0.06 -24.30 26.16
CA SER A 146 -0.12 -24.77 27.55
C SER A 146 -1.12 -24.00 28.42
N GLU A 147 -1.49 -22.79 28.01
CA GLU A 147 -2.54 -21.96 28.62
C GLU A 147 -3.95 -22.55 28.45
N THR A 148 -4.13 -23.46 27.50
CA THR A 148 -5.47 -23.90 27.09
C THR A 148 -6.06 -24.95 28.02
N GLY A 149 -7.35 -24.75 28.32
CA GLY A 149 -8.13 -25.66 29.15
C GLY A 149 -8.69 -26.91 28.44
N TYR A 150 -8.08 -27.37 27.33
CA TYR A 150 -8.59 -28.47 26.50
C TYR A 150 -7.68 -29.69 26.33
N TRP A 151 -6.43 -29.65 26.82
CA TRP A 151 -5.54 -30.83 26.81
C TRP A 151 -6.00 -31.89 27.81
N GLY A 152 -6.79 -32.85 27.33
CA GLY A 152 -7.50 -33.83 28.15
C GLY A 152 -7.26 -35.29 27.77
N THR A 153 -6.86 -36.09 28.75
CA THR A 153 -6.85 -37.56 28.63
C THR A 153 -8.27 -38.11 28.72
N PRO A 154 -8.73 -38.95 27.77
CA PRO A 154 -10.07 -39.53 27.81
C PRO A 154 -10.37 -40.27 29.12
N GLY A 155 -11.48 -39.94 29.78
CA GLY A 155 -11.91 -40.57 31.03
C GLY A 155 -12.47 -41.99 30.91
N LYS A 156 -12.37 -42.62 29.73
CA LYS A 156 -12.72 -44.02 29.47
C LYS A 156 -11.51 -44.78 28.93
N MET A 157 -11.40 -46.04 29.32
CA MET A 157 -10.36 -46.96 28.88
C MET A 157 -10.87 -47.93 27.81
N ALA A 158 -9.96 -48.57 27.08
CA ALA A 158 -10.28 -49.45 25.96
C ALA A 158 -11.09 -50.71 26.34
N ASP A 159 -11.23 -51.03 27.63
CA ASP A 159 -12.05 -52.12 28.17
C ASP A 159 -13.41 -51.69 28.75
N ASP A 160 -13.71 -50.39 28.89
CA ASP A 160 -14.97 -49.87 29.47
C ASP A 160 -16.23 -50.19 28.64
N GLY A 161 -16.04 -50.66 27.40
CA GLY A 161 -17.11 -51.11 26.50
C GLY A 161 -17.73 -49.98 25.69
N PHE A 162 -17.63 -50.10 24.37
CA PHE A 162 -18.13 -49.10 23.41
C PHE A 162 -19.24 -49.68 22.54
N GLY A 163 -19.78 -48.86 21.62
CA GLY A 163 -20.67 -49.35 20.56
C GLY A 163 -20.03 -50.48 19.73
N PRO A 164 -20.82 -51.26 18.97
CA PRO A 164 -20.32 -52.42 18.24
C PRO A 164 -19.17 -52.06 17.28
N ASP A 165 -19.27 -50.93 16.60
CA ASP A 165 -18.30 -50.50 15.59
C ASP A 165 -16.95 -50.11 16.23
N ASN A 166 -16.99 -49.30 17.29
CA ASN A 166 -15.82 -48.97 18.12
C ASN A 166 -15.19 -50.22 18.76
N THR A 167 -16.00 -51.17 19.24
CA THR A 167 -15.50 -52.44 19.81
C THR A 167 -14.78 -53.27 18.75
N VAL A 168 -15.33 -53.37 17.54
CA VAL A 168 -14.68 -54.06 16.40
C VAL A 168 -13.38 -53.36 16.02
N LEU A 169 -13.36 -52.03 16.00
CA LEU A 169 -12.17 -51.24 15.68
C LEU A 169 -11.04 -51.47 16.71
N ILE A 170 -11.36 -51.30 18.00
CA ILE A 170 -10.42 -51.54 19.11
C ILE A 170 -9.85 -52.96 19.01
N GLU A 171 -10.69 -53.99 18.90
CA GLU A 171 -10.21 -55.38 18.83
C GLU A 171 -9.34 -55.66 17.59
N ARG A 172 -9.67 -55.07 16.43
CA ARG A 172 -8.90 -55.25 15.20
C ARG A 172 -7.48 -54.73 15.35
N TYR A 173 -7.32 -53.47 15.75
CA TYR A 173 -6.00 -52.84 15.92
C TYR A 173 -5.26 -53.38 17.14
N TRP A 174 -5.97 -53.79 18.20
CA TRP A 174 -5.35 -54.44 19.36
C TRP A 174 -4.66 -55.74 19.01
N GLN A 175 -5.33 -56.60 18.21
CA GLN A 175 -4.76 -57.88 17.77
C GLN A 175 -3.63 -57.69 16.76
N ARG A 176 -3.67 -56.62 15.96
CA ARG A 176 -2.69 -56.32 14.91
C ARG A 176 -1.39 -55.69 15.47
N TYR A 177 -1.50 -54.75 16.41
CA TYR A 177 -0.37 -53.93 16.87
C TYR A 177 -0.11 -53.95 18.38
N TYR A 178 -1.13 -54.14 19.22
CA TYR A 178 -1.06 -53.86 20.66
C TYR A 178 -1.23 -55.10 21.56
N GLY A 179 -0.97 -56.30 21.04
CA GLY A 179 -1.18 -57.56 21.76
C GLY A 179 -0.36 -57.75 23.06
N GLY A 180 0.65 -56.91 23.29
CA GLY A 180 1.44 -56.85 24.54
C GLY A 180 1.09 -55.67 25.48
N LYS A 181 0.10 -54.86 25.13
CA LYS A 181 -0.39 -53.71 25.91
C LYS A 181 -1.53 -54.13 26.86
N ASP A 182 -1.98 -53.24 27.72
CA ASP A 182 -3.11 -53.42 28.64
C ASP A 182 -4.26 -52.44 28.32
N LYS A 183 -5.46 -52.98 28.09
CA LYS A 183 -6.66 -52.20 27.74
C LYS A 183 -7.18 -51.35 28.91
N SER A 184 -6.99 -51.82 30.14
CA SER A 184 -7.52 -51.20 31.36
C SER A 184 -6.81 -49.92 31.78
N VAL A 185 -5.68 -49.62 31.13
CA VAL A 185 -4.91 -48.38 31.27
C VAL A 185 -4.72 -47.65 29.94
N THR A 186 -5.40 -48.06 28.86
CA THR A 186 -5.30 -47.37 27.56
C THR A 186 -6.53 -46.48 27.36
N PRO A 187 -6.39 -45.14 27.37
CA PRO A 187 -7.50 -44.22 27.13
C PRO A 187 -8.09 -44.38 25.72
N TYR A 188 -9.41 -44.22 25.57
CA TYR A 188 -10.09 -44.21 24.27
C TYR A 188 -11.25 -43.21 24.23
N SER A 189 -11.32 -42.46 23.13
CA SER A 189 -12.48 -41.61 22.79
C SER A 189 -13.23 -42.20 21.60
N ASP A 190 -14.56 -42.26 21.67
CA ASP A 190 -15.44 -42.61 20.55
C ASP A 190 -15.79 -41.42 19.64
N GLU A 191 -15.21 -40.24 19.89
CA GLU A 191 -15.26 -39.09 18.99
C GLU A 191 -14.46 -39.31 17.70
N VAL A 192 -14.76 -38.52 16.66
CA VAL A 192 -14.07 -38.56 15.36
C VAL A 192 -12.65 -38.00 15.50
N LYS A 193 -12.51 -36.77 16.02
CA LYS A 193 -11.20 -36.20 16.37
C LYS A 193 -10.63 -36.99 17.55
N LYS A 194 -9.56 -37.74 17.30
CA LYS A 194 -8.83 -38.49 18.33
C LYS A 194 -7.90 -37.56 19.12
N PRO A 195 -7.57 -37.89 20.39
CA PRO A 195 -6.63 -37.09 21.18
C PRO A 195 -5.22 -37.12 20.56
N GLN A 196 -4.45 -36.09 20.87
CA GLN A 196 -3.03 -35.96 20.55
C GLN A 196 -2.25 -35.66 21.83
N GLU A 197 -0.93 -35.57 21.76
CA GLU A 197 -0.15 -35.07 22.88
C GLU A 197 -0.52 -33.63 23.25
N GLY A 198 -0.40 -33.29 24.52
CA GLY A 198 -0.75 -31.99 25.07
C GLY A 198 -0.59 -31.94 26.59
N MET A 199 -0.45 -30.76 27.16
CA MET A 199 -0.61 -30.54 28.60
C MET A 199 -1.00 -29.10 28.93
N HIS A 200 -1.96 -28.94 29.83
CA HIS A 200 -2.16 -27.65 30.50
C HIS A 200 -1.08 -27.48 31.58
N VAL A 201 -0.49 -26.30 31.68
CA VAL A 201 0.54 -25.99 32.69
C VAL A 201 0.19 -24.65 33.35
N ASP A 202 0.03 -24.65 34.67
CA ASP A 202 -0.26 -23.43 35.43
C ASP A 202 0.94 -22.45 35.34
N ASN A 203 0.68 -21.14 35.31
CA ASN A 203 1.70 -20.13 35.00
C ASN A 203 2.89 -20.10 35.99
N ASP A 204 2.69 -20.49 37.25
CA ASP A 204 3.78 -20.63 38.23
C ASP A 204 4.69 -21.83 37.88
N VAL A 205 4.11 -22.96 37.49
CA VAL A 205 4.86 -24.14 37.00
C VAL A 205 5.57 -23.85 35.67
N GLN A 206 4.98 -23.04 34.78
CA GLN A 206 5.67 -22.56 33.58
C GLN A 206 6.94 -21.78 33.95
N GLN A 207 6.84 -20.84 34.89
CA GLN A 207 7.97 -20.03 35.35
C GLN A 207 9.06 -20.87 36.05
N GLU A 208 8.70 -21.93 36.79
CA GLU A 208 9.67 -22.88 37.34
C GLU A 208 10.42 -23.65 36.24
N THR A 209 9.69 -24.10 35.22
CA THR A 209 10.27 -24.82 34.06
C THR A 209 11.24 -23.95 33.28
N LEU A 210 10.86 -22.70 32.94
CA LEU A 210 11.72 -21.78 32.17
C LEU A 210 13.03 -21.46 32.92
N LYS A 211 12.99 -21.32 34.24
CA LYS A 211 14.21 -21.16 35.06
C LYS A 211 15.07 -22.42 35.07
N ALA A 212 14.46 -23.60 35.08
CA ALA A 212 15.18 -24.87 34.99
C ALA A 212 15.78 -25.10 33.59
N MET A 213 15.11 -24.64 32.51
CA MET A 213 15.64 -24.68 31.14
C MET A 213 16.92 -23.86 31.02
N ALA A 214 16.86 -22.57 31.38
CA ALA A 214 18.03 -21.69 31.34
C ALA A 214 19.20 -22.21 32.22
N ALA A 215 18.88 -22.81 33.37
CA ALA A 215 19.89 -23.42 34.24
C ALA A 215 20.51 -24.72 33.67
N ALA A 216 19.78 -25.43 32.81
CA ALA A 216 20.26 -26.65 32.16
C ALA A 216 21.08 -26.37 30.88
N MET A 217 20.70 -25.35 30.10
CA MET A 217 21.43 -24.86 28.92
C MET A 217 22.78 -24.23 29.31
N GLY A 218 22.76 -23.32 30.29
CA GLY A 218 23.96 -22.60 30.75
C GLY A 218 24.35 -21.37 29.91
N GLU A 219 25.34 -20.62 30.37
CA GLU A 219 25.68 -19.27 29.83
C GLU A 219 26.40 -19.27 28.46
N ASP A 220 26.90 -20.43 27.99
CA ASP A 220 27.67 -20.55 26.73
C ASP A 220 26.83 -21.11 25.56
N ASP A 221 25.59 -21.56 25.80
CA ASP A 221 24.67 -22.07 24.78
C ASP A 221 24.23 -20.94 23.83
N GLN A 222 24.01 -21.25 22.54
CA GLN A 222 23.52 -20.30 21.53
C GLN A 222 22.05 -20.53 21.15
N THR A 223 21.47 -21.66 21.55
CA THR A 223 20.03 -21.93 21.40
C THR A 223 19.24 -20.92 22.22
N LYS A 224 18.27 -20.24 21.61
CA LYS A 224 17.44 -19.25 22.30
C LYS A 224 16.36 -19.92 23.15
N LEU A 225 16.19 -19.51 24.40
CA LEU A 225 15.04 -19.94 25.21
C LEU A 225 13.82 -19.10 24.84
N VAL A 226 12.72 -19.76 24.45
CA VAL A 226 11.48 -19.08 24.04
C VAL A 226 10.26 -19.55 24.84
N ALA A 227 9.23 -18.70 24.84
CA ALA A 227 7.92 -18.91 25.46
C ALA A 227 6.90 -17.99 24.75
N THR A 228 5.59 -18.23 24.76
CA THR A 228 4.85 -19.24 25.53
C THR A 228 4.13 -20.27 24.65
N ASP A 229 4.23 -20.08 23.33
CA ASP A 229 3.59 -20.89 22.29
C ASP A 229 2.06 -21.01 22.46
N ALA A 230 1.44 -19.94 22.97
CA ALA A 230 0.00 -19.90 23.22
C ALA A 230 -0.82 -19.91 21.93
N THR A 231 -1.98 -20.57 21.95
CA THR A 231 -2.97 -20.70 20.84
C THR A 231 -3.37 -19.39 20.17
N ASP A 232 -3.32 -18.28 20.90
CA ASP A 232 -3.51 -16.95 20.35
C ASP A 232 -2.71 -15.91 21.13
N SER A 233 -2.48 -14.78 20.48
CA SER A 233 -1.67 -13.68 21.02
C SER A 233 -2.28 -13.02 22.26
N GLY A 234 -3.56 -13.24 22.56
CA GLY A 234 -4.17 -12.79 23.81
C GLY A 234 -3.79 -13.67 24.98
N GLN A 235 -3.71 -14.98 24.79
CA GLN A 235 -3.22 -15.92 25.80
C GLN A 235 -1.72 -15.68 26.09
N MET A 236 -0.89 -15.45 25.06
CA MET A 236 0.51 -15.04 25.23
C MET A 236 0.63 -13.77 26.08
N VAL A 237 -0.18 -12.73 25.79
CA VAL A 237 -0.20 -11.48 26.57
C VAL A 237 -0.63 -11.74 28.02
N ASP A 238 -1.62 -12.61 28.24
CA ASP A 238 -2.12 -12.92 29.59
C ASP A 238 -1.09 -13.76 30.40
N SER A 239 -0.28 -14.61 29.75
CA SER A 239 0.87 -15.30 30.35
C SER A 239 2.03 -14.34 30.67
N TYR A 240 2.46 -13.52 29.71
CA TYR A 240 3.52 -12.51 29.88
C TYR A 240 3.24 -11.55 31.04
N ASN A 241 1.98 -11.13 31.22
CA ASN A 241 1.58 -10.24 32.32
C ASN A 241 1.66 -10.89 33.71
N GLN A 242 1.79 -12.22 33.79
CA GLN A 242 1.96 -12.97 35.04
C GLN A 242 3.41 -13.40 35.29
N TYR A 243 4.25 -13.41 34.25
CA TYR A 243 5.68 -13.68 34.37
C TYR A 243 6.40 -12.60 35.18
N SER A 244 7.27 -13.05 36.08
CA SER A 244 8.22 -12.20 36.80
C SER A 244 9.28 -11.63 35.85
N ASP A 245 9.82 -10.46 36.19
CA ASP A 245 10.87 -9.79 35.39
C ASP A 245 12.09 -10.71 35.18
N GLU A 246 12.45 -11.52 36.17
CA GLU A 246 13.48 -12.57 36.06
C GLU A 246 13.19 -13.59 34.93
N VAL A 247 11.93 -14.02 34.75
CA VAL A 247 11.57 -14.94 33.66
C VAL A 247 11.55 -14.20 32.33
N LYS A 248 11.11 -12.94 32.30
CA LYS A 248 11.16 -12.13 31.08
C LYS A 248 12.62 -11.93 30.64
N ASP A 249 13.54 -11.64 31.55
CA ASP A 249 14.96 -11.46 31.24
C ASP A 249 15.65 -12.74 30.72
N LEU A 250 15.11 -13.93 31.04
CA LEU A 250 15.60 -15.22 30.55
C LEU A 250 15.11 -15.62 29.14
N LEU A 251 14.11 -14.92 28.58
CA LEU A 251 13.52 -15.25 27.27
C LEU A 251 14.13 -14.39 26.17
N ASP A 252 14.69 -15.00 25.13
CA ASP A 252 15.32 -14.29 24.01
C ASP A 252 14.31 -13.82 22.95
N GLN A 253 13.19 -14.54 22.82
CA GLN A 253 12.14 -14.35 21.84
C GLN A 253 10.79 -14.77 22.42
N TYR A 254 9.70 -14.23 21.87
CA TYR A 254 8.34 -14.69 22.16
C TYR A 254 7.75 -15.53 21.01
N ASN A 255 7.02 -16.59 21.36
CA ASN A 255 6.26 -17.44 20.43
C ASN A 255 4.75 -17.26 20.67
N THR A 256 3.96 -17.26 19.59
CA THR A 256 2.50 -17.27 19.63
C THR A 256 1.91 -17.94 18.38
N HIS A 257 0.88 -18.74 18.57
CA HIS A 257 0.04 -19.20 17.47
C HIS A 257 -0.91 -18.09 17.03
N SER A 258 -1.52 -18.23 15.85
CA SER A 258 -2.47 -17.24 15.32
C SER A 258 -3.86 -17.81 15.03
N TYR A 259 -4.29 -18.89 15.69
CA TYR A 259 -5.66 -19.40 15.56
C TYR A 259 -6.71 -18.34 15.94
N GLY A 260 -6.38 -17.47 16.90
CA GLY A 260 -7.08 -16.21 17.18
C GLY A 260 -6.31 -14.96 16.70
N THR A 261 -7.01 -13.84 16.52
CA THR A 261 -6.43 -12.53 16.14
C THR A 261 -6.54 -11.45 17.22
N ASN A 262 -7.06 -11.82 18.40
CA ASN A 262 -7.16 -10.95 19.57
C ASN A 262 -5.77 -10.55 20.09
N LYS A 263 -5.61 -9.29 20.49
CA LYS A 263 -4.39 -8.70 21.07
C LYS A 263 -3.08 -8.86 20.25
N GLN A 264 -3.11 -9.25 18.97
CA GLN A 264 -1.89 -9.37 18.12
C GLN A 264 -0.96 -8.15 18.20
N ARG A 265 -1.53 -6.93 18.11
CA ARG A 265 -0.76 -5.68 18.23
C ARG A 265 -0.13 -5.49 19.62
N VAL A 266 -0.76 -5.99 20.67
CA VAL A 266 -0.24 -5.93 22.05
C VAL A 266 0.93 -6.89 22.22
N ALA A 267 0.83 -8.11 21.68
CA ALA A 267 1.95 -9.07 21.66
C ALA A 267 3.14 -8.54 20.85
N ARG A 268 2.89 -7.93 19.68
CA ARG A 268 3.92 -7.19 18.92
C ARG A 268 4.57 -6.11 19.77
N ASP A 269 3.76 -5.25 20.39
CA ASP A 269 4.25 -4.09 21.14
C ASP A 269 5.07 -4.52 22.36
N ILE A 270 4.68 -5.58 23.07
CA ILE A 270 5.49 -6.22 24.12
C ILE A 270 6.85 -6.65 23.55
N ALA A 271 6.87 -7.46 22.49
CA ALA A 271 8.12 -7.95 21.91
C ALA A 271 9.04 -6.81 21.43
N GLN A 272 8.47 -5.78 20.79
CA GLN A 272 9.24 -4.62 20.31
C GLN A 272 9.78 -3.73 21.45
N THR A 273 9.01 -3.54 22.52
CA THR A 273 9.43 -2.71 23.67
C THR A 273 10.48 -3.42 24.52
N ASP A 274 10.36 -4.74 24.70
CA ASP A 274 11.40 -5.59 25.30
C ASP A 274 12.65 -5.75 24.39
N GLY A 275 12.57 -5.32 23.12
CA GLY A 275 13.66 -5.38 22.16
C GLY A 275 13.91 -6.76 21.53
N LYS A 276 12.93 -7.67 21.62
CA LYS A 276 13.01 -9.09 21.25
C LYS A 276 12.24 -9.41 19.97
N GLU A 277 12.59 -10.53 19.35
CA GLU A 277 11.83 -11.05 18.22
C GLU A 277 10.50 -11.68 18.67
N ILE A 278 9.54 -11.81 17.75
CA ILE A 278 8.33 -12.60 17.95
C ILE A 278 8.13 -13.54 16.76
N SER A 279 7.90 -14.82 17.02
CA SER A 279 7.50 -15.81 16.01
C SER A 279 5.99 -15.95 15.98
N GLN A 280 5.44 -16.10 14.76
CA GLN A 280 4.15 -16.73 14.60
C GLN A 280 4.46 -18.23 14.40
N SER A 281 4.35 -19.01 15.47
CA SER A 281 4.92 -20.37 15.56
C SER A 281 3.98 -21.48 15.08
N GLU A 282 2.67 -21.21 14.96
CA GLU A 282 1.72 -22.18 14.40
C GLU A 282 0.40 -21.55 13.91
N VAL A 283 -0.04 -21.98 12.73
CA VAL A 283 -1.44 -21.92 12.31
C VAL A 283 -1.70 -22.89 11.14
N ASP A 284 -2.92 -23.42 11.06
CA ASP A 284 -3.50 -23.94 9.82
C ASP A 284 -5.05 -23.94 9.90
N GLY A 285 -5.75 -24.43 8.87
CA GLY A 285 -7.19 -24.58 8.87
C GLY A 285 -7.78 -25.19 7.59
N SER A 286 -9.11 -25.16 7.54
CA SER A 286 -9.95 -25.54 6.40
C SER A 286 -10.91 -24.38 6.11
N TRP A 287 -10.71 -23.66 5.02
CA TRP A 287 -11.46 -22.42 4.72
C TRP A 287 -12.67 -22.64 3.80
N GLN A 288 -12.82 -23.83 3.22
CA GLN A 288 -14.01 -24.20 2.47
C GLN A 288 -15.11 -24.86 3.34
N SER A 289 -16.31 -24.97 2.76
CA SER A 289 -17.38 -25.84 3.25
C SER A 289 -17.62 -27.02 2.29
N GLY A 290 -18.26 -28.10 2.77
CA GLY A 290 -18.68 -29.23 1.93
C GLY A 290 -17.87 -30.53 2.07
N GLY A 291 -16.82 -30.56 2.89
CA GLY A 291 -15.94 -31.71 3.09
C GLY A 291 -14.55 -31.49 2.49
N PHE A 292 -13.84 -32.58 2.17
CA PHE A 292 -12.54 -32.56 1.50
C PHE A 292 -12.65 -32.22 0.00
N ASP A 293 -11.92 -31.19 -0.43
CA ASP A 293 -11.65 -30.92 -1.85
C ASP A 293 -10.27 -30.24 -1.97
N PRO A 294 -9.23 -30.95 -2.45
CA PRO A 294 -7.91 -30.36 -2.62
C PRO A 294 -7.82 -29.37 -3.78
N TYR A 295 -8.81 -29.32 -4.69
CA TYR A 295 -8.81 -28.40 -5.83
C TYR A 295 -9.44 -27.04 -5.50
N ASN A 296 -10.49 -27.00 -4.68
CA ASN A 296 -11.18 -25.75 -4.36
C ASN A 296 -10.19 -24.69 -3.82
N PHE A 297 -10.16 -23.53 -4.49
CA PHE A 297 -9.18 -22.48 -4.24
C PHE A 297 -9.49 -21.64 -2.97
N ASP A 298 -10.66 -21.80 -2.35
CA ASP A 298 -11.00 -21.13 -1.09
C ASP A 298 -10.01 -21.47 0.05
N ASN A 299 -9.46 -22.69 0.09
CA ASN A 299 -8.39 -23.03 1.04
C ASN A 299 -7.10 -22.24 0.78
N GLY A 300 -6.68 -22.14 -0.48
CA GLY A 300 -5.51 -21.38 -0.89
C GLY A 300 -5.66 -19.87 -0.65
N LEU A 301 -6.80 -19.30 -1.04
CA LEU A 301 -7.13 -17.88 -0.84
C LEU A 301 -7.30 -17.54 0.65
N GLY A 302 -7.91 -18.43 1.44
CA GLY A 302 -8.05 -18.29 2.88
C GLY A 302 -6.70 -18.29 3.61
N MET A 303 -5.78 -19.19 3.24
CA MET A 303 -4.42 -19.21 3.77
C MET A 303 -3.61 -17.96 3.35
N ALA A 304 -3.72 -17.52 2.08
CA ALA A 304 -3.06 -16.29 1.62
C ALA A 304 -3.54 -15.05 2.40
N GLY A 305 -4.85 -14.91 2.61
CA GLY A 305 -5.42 -13.85 3.45
C GLY A 305 -4.99 -13.95 4.91
N LYS A 306 -4.79 -15.16 5.44
CA LYS A 306 -4.30 -15.39 6.81
C LYS A 306 -2.85 -14.94 6.99
N ILE A 307 -1.96 -15.33 6.06
CA ILE A 307 -0.57 -14.88 5.99
C ILE A 307 -0.48 -13.35 5.96
N ASN A 308 -1.23 -12.71 5.04
CA ASN A 308 -1.26 -11.26 4.91
C ASN A 308 -1.69 -10.57 6.23
N ALA A 309 -2.83 -11.00 6.79
CA ALA A 309 -3.41 -10.37 7.97
C ALA A 309 -2.49 -10.45 9.19
N ASP A 310 -1.89 -11.62 9.47
CA ASP A 310 -1.07 -11.82 10.67
C ASP A 310 0.29 -11.13 10.57
N VAL A 311 0.97 -11.20 9.42
CA VAL A 311 2.31 -10.61 9.26
C VAL A 311 2.29 -9.10 9.47
N TYR A 312 1.25 -8.39 8.99
CA TYR A 312 1.15 -6.95 9.20
C TYR A 312 0.78 -6.58 10.65
N THR A 313 -0.05 -7.35 11.35
CA THR A 313 -0.48 -7.02 12.73
C THR A 313 0.55 -7.43 13.79
N LEU A 314 1.12 -8.63 13.68
CA LEU A 314 2.13 -9.17 14.60
C LEU A 314 3.53 -8.65 14.31
N GLN A 315 3.85 -8.35 13.05
CA GLN A 315 5.22 -8.06 12.61
C GLN A 315 6.22 -9.11 13.14
N SER A 316 5.84 -10.38 12.98
CA SER A 316 6.64 -11.54 13.34
C SER A 316 7.86 -11.67 12.43
N LYS A 317 8.92 -12.30 12.94
CA LYS A 317 10.13 -12.59 12.16
C LYS A 317 9.88 -13.64 11.06
N ASP A 318 8.89 -14.49 11.28
CA ASP A 318 8.52 -15.65 10.46
C ASP A 318 6.99 -15.89 10.51
N PHE A 319 6.55 -16.88 9.73
CA PHE A 319 5.18 -17.40 9.74
C PHE A 319 5.26 -18.92 9.59
N ASN A 320 4.94 -19.65 10.65
CA ASN A 320 5.07 -21.10 10.72
C ASN A 320 3.69 -21.78 10.67
N PHE A 321 3.63 -22.85 9.89
CA PHE A 321 2.46 -23.70 9.75
C PHE A 321 2.41 -24.72 10.89
N TRP A 322 1.21 -25.24 11.17
CA TRP A 322 1.08 -26.55 11.83
C TRP A 322 1.61 -27.67 10.91
N GLN A 323 1.17 -28.92 11.11
CA GLN A 323 1.56 -30.06 10.29
C GLN A 323 1.33 -29.81 8.79
N VAL A 324 2.42 -29.61 8.04
CA VAL A 324 2.39 -29.37 6.59
C VAL A 324 1.90 -30.61 5.83
N VAL A 325 2.25 -31.80 6.33
CA VAL A 325 1.77 -33.10 5.84
C VAL A 325 0.72 -33.63 6.80
N GLU A 326 -0.45 -34.02 6.28
CA GLU A 326 -1.53 -34.62 7.08
C GLU A 326 -2.01 -35.95 6.50
N ASP A 327 -2.57 -36.80 7.37
CA ASP A 327 -3.15 -38.08 7.03
C ASP A 327 -4.31 -37.98 6.03
N LEU A 328 -4.07 -38.43 4.79
CA LEU A 328 -5.05 -38.36 3.69
C LEU A 328 -6.36 -39.08 4.04
N TYR A 329 -6.32 -40.23 4.72
CA TYR A 329 -7.54 -40.94 5.12
C TYR A 329 -8.39 -40.09 6.06
N ASN A 330 -7.79 -39.54 7.12
CA ASN A 330 -8.50 -38.70 8.09
C ASN A 330 -9.13 -37.45 7.45
N MET A 331 -8.41 -36.81 6.53
CA MET A 331 -8.90 -35.62 5.85
C MET A 331 -9.97 -35.89 4.80
N SER A 332 -9.91 -37.03 4.09
CA SER A 332 -10.83 -37.33 2.99
C SER A 332 -12.06 -38.18 3.33
N THR A 333 -12.05 -38.89 4.46
CA THR A 333 -13.11 -39.83 4.83
C THR A 333 -14.11 -39.22 5.81
N GLY A 334 -15.40 -39.46 5.60
CA GLY A 334 -16.48 -39.11 6.53
C GLY A 334 -17.05 -40.34 7.23
N SER A 335 -18.37 -40.43 7.37
CA SER A 335 -19.06 -41.67 7.80
C SER A 335 -19.03 -42.80 6.76
N GLU A 336 -18.75 -42.41 5.51
CA GLU A 336 -18.43 -43.29 4.39
C GLU A 336 -17.04 -42.91 3.86
N ASP A 337 -16.30 -43.89 3.36
CA ASP A 337 -15.03 -43.66 2.67
C ASP A 337 -15.26 -43.14 1.24
N VAL A 338 -14.17 -42.77 0.58
CA VAL A 338 -14.22 -42.12 -0.75
C VAL A 338 -14.77 -43.04 -1.84
N TYR A 339 -14.79 -44.36 -1.59
CA TYR A 339 -15.31 -45.40 -2.48
C TYR A 339 -16.77 -45.77 -2.18
N GLY A 340 -17.38 -45.16 -1.14
CA GLY A 340 -18.76 -45.39 -0.72
C GLY A 340 -18.96 -46.59 0.20
N ASN A 341 -17.90 -47.11 0.84
CA ASN A 341 -18.05 -48.08 1.92
C ASN A 341 -18.34 -47.37 3.25
N HIS A 342 -18.96 -48.06 4.20
CA HIS A 342 -19.07 -47.53 5.56
C HIS A 342 -17.68 -47.48 6.22
N ALA A 343 -17.22 -46.28 6.56
CA ALA A 343 -15.94 -46.07 7.20
C ALA A 343 -15.99 -46.40 8.70
N ASN A 344 -15.16 -47.35 9.15
CA ASN A 344 -14.96 -47.63 10.57
C ASN A 344 -13.46 -47.61 10.94
N PRO A 345 -12.96 -46.49 11.50
CA PRO A 345 -13.70 -45.29 11.92
C PRO A 345 -13.90 -44.30 10.77
N ALA A 346 -14.81 -43.36 11.02
CA ALA A 346 -14.92 -42.13 10.26
C ALA A 346 -13.66 -41.26 10.41
N GLY A 347 -13.35 -40.48 9.37
CA GLY A 347 -12.40 -39.36 9.42
C GLY A 347 -13.10 -38.03 9.69
N GLU A 348 -12.30 -36.96 9.79
CA GLU A 348 -12.77 -35.60 10.01
C GLU A 348 -13.45 -34.97 8.78
N ASN A 349 -13.09 -35.39 7.56
CA ASN A 349 -13.59 -34.84 6.29
C ASN A 349 -13.34 -33.31 6.17
N LEU A 350 -12.09 -32.87 6.34
CA LEU A 350 -11.64 -31.47 6.40
C LEU A 350 -10.37 -31.27 5.55
N ASN A 351 -9.93 -30.01 5.38
CA ASN A 351 -8.79 -29.64 4.54
C ASN A 351 -7.58 -29.09 5.33
N TRP A 352 -7.37 -29.58 6.55
CA TRP A 352 -6.14 -29.33 7.32
C TRP A 352 -4.95 -30.01 6.65
N GLY A 353 -3.77 -29.42 6.73
CA GLY A 353 -2.58 -29.84 5.99
C GLY A 353 -2.53 -29.28 4.57
N THR A 354 -1.31 -29.23 4.05
CA THR A 354 -0.97 -28.67 2.73
C THR A 354 -0.58 -29.77 1.74
N VAL A 355 0.02 -30.84 2.25
CA VAL A 355 0.37 -32.10 1.56
C VAL A 355 -0.38 -33.23 2.25
N PHE A 356 -0.83 -34.24 1.50
CA PHE A 356 -1.55 -35.39 2.03
C PHE A 356 -0.90 -36.70 1.64
N ILE A 357 -0.76 -37.59 2.62
CA ILE A 357 -0.30 -38.97 2.47
C ILE A 357 -1.10 -39.81 3.47
N SER A 358 -1.61 -41.00 3.11
CA SER A 358 -2.18 -41.89 4.13
C SER A 358 -1.06 -42.42 5.03
N PHE A 359 -1.12 -42.17 6.33
CA PHE A 359 -0.03 -42.52 7.26
C PHE A 359 0.07 -44.02 7.59
N ASP A 360 -0.75 -44.86 6.95
CA ASP A 360 -0.88 -46.31 7.15
C ASP A 360 -0.74 -47.12 5.85
N CYS A 361 0.01 -46.60 4.86
CA CYS A 361 0.36 -47.24 3.59
C CYS A 361 1.22 -48.51 3.76
N THR A 362 0.61 -49.57 4.27
CA THR A 362 1.30 -50.78 4.75
C THR A 362 0.84 -52.07 4.06
N VAL A 363 -0.33 -52.06 3.41
CA VAL A 363 -0.85 -53.23 2.69
C VAL A 363 -0.29 -53.25 1.27
N ALA A 364 0.54 -54.26 0.95
CA ALA A 364 1.06 -54.46 -0.39
C ALA A 364 0.16 -55.39 -1.23
N ASP A 365 -0.07 -55.05 -2.50
CA ASP A 365 -0.66 -55.97 -3.47
C ASP A 365 0.37 -56.98 -4.02
N LYS A 366 0.02 -57.66 -5.12
CA LYS A 366 0.84 -58.69 -5.76
C LYS A 366 2.01 -58.11 -6.58
N ASP A 367 1.89 -56.85 -6.98
CA ASP A 367 2.83 -56.14 -7.85
C ASP A 367 3.73 -55.17 -7.04
N GLY A 368 3.42 -54.97 -5.76
CA GLY A 368 4.20 -54.18 -4.79
C GLY A 368 3.63 -52.79 -4.51
N ASN A 369 2.44 -52.47 -5.01
CA ASN A 369 1.78 -51.19 -4.73
C ASN A 369 1.27 -51.19 -3.29
N LEU A 370 1.48 -50.08 -2.57
CA LEU A 370 1.05 -49.91 -1.19
C LEU A 370 -0.33 -49.25 -1.10
N TYR A 371 -1.13 -49.69 -0.15
CA TYR A 371 -2.48 -49.21 0.13
C TYR A 371 -2.62 -48.86 1.61
N SER A 372 -3.44 -47.86 1.88
CA SER A 372 -3.94 -47.50 3.21
C SER A 372 -4.62 -48.72 3.84
N GLU A 373 -4.19 -49.09 5.05
CA GLU A 373 -4.75 -50.24 5.76
C GLU A 373 -6.22 -50.02 6.10
N ARG A 374 -6.61 -48.77 6.44
CA ARG A 374 -8.00 -48.41 6.77
C ARG A 374 -8.93 -48.54 5.57
N ASP A 375 -8.51 -48.12 4.38
CA ASP A 375 -9.29 -48.29 3.15
C ASP A 375 -9.45 -49.78 2.79
N VAL A 376 -8.38 -50.58 2.94
CA VAL A 376 -8.44 -52.04 2.74
C VAL A 376 -9.35 -52.72 3.75
N ASP A 377 -9.29 -52.33 5.02
CA ASP A 377 -10.14 -52.84 6.09
C ASP A 377 -11.63 -52.53 5.84
N ASN A 378 -11.95 -51.31 5.39
CA ASN A 378 -13.32 -50.89 5.03
C ASN A 378 -13.82 -51.66 3.79
N ASN A 379 -12.94 -51.90 2.80
CA ASN A 379 -13.20 -52.71 1.60
C ASN A 379 -13.13 -54.24 1.86
N GLY A 380 -13.46 -54.68 3.08
CA GLY A 380 -13.58 -56.10 3.43
C GLY A 380 -12.26 -56.89 3.38
N GLY A 381 -11.11 -56.22 3.49
CA GLY A 381 -9.78 -56.81 3.40
C GLY A 381 -9.25 -56.97 1.98
N SER A 382 -9.79 -56.23 1.01
CA SER A 382 -9.39 -56.29 -0.40
C SER A 382 -8.75 -54.99 -0.89
N THR A 383 -7.72 -55.08 -1.73
CA THR A 383 -7.17 -53.96 -2.50
C THR A 383 -7.90 -53.75 -3.83
N ASP A 384 -8.76 -54.68 -4.25
CA ASP A 384 -9.48 -54.60 -5.53
C ASP A 384 -10.43 -53.38 -5.53
N GLY A 385 -10.23 -52.45 -6.47
CA GLY A 385 -11.03 -51.23 -6.62
C GLY A 385 -10.56 -50.04 -5.78
N LEU A 386 -9.48 -50.17 -5.02
CA LEU A 386 -8.87 -49.05 -4.29
C LEU A 386 -7.78 -48.38 -5.12
N GLN A 387 -7.55 -47.09 -4.84
CA GLN A 387 -6.37 -46.37 -5.34
C GLN A 387 -5.16 -46.69 -4.45
N SER A 388 -4.00 -46.92 -5.06
CA SER A 388 -2.74 -47.07 -4.32
C SER A 388 -2.31 -45.74 -3.70
N CYS A 389 -1.65 -45.80 -2.55
CA CYS A 389 -1.09 -44.64 -1.87
C CYS A 389 -0.30 -43.73 -2.79
N SER A 390 -0.51 -42.43 -2.64
CA SER A 390 0.11 -41.36 -3.41
C SER A 390 0.28 -40.12 -2.55
N VAL A 391 1.14 -39.20 -3.00
CA VAL A 391 1.26 -37.86 -2.41
C VAL A 391 0.31 -36.94 -3.16
N LEU A 392 -0.63 -36.34 -2.44
CA LEU A 392 -1.53 -35.31 -2.98
C LEU A 392 -1.24 -33.96 -2.33
N VAL A 393 -1.72 -32.87 -2.92
CA VAL A 393 -1.58 -31.52 -2.36
C VAL A 393 -2.87 -30.72 -2.42
N ASN A 394 -3.08 -29.93 -1.37
CA ASN A 394 -4.13 -28.93 -1.25
C ASN A 394 -3.84 -27.73 -2.17
N SER A 395 -4.85 -26.99 -2.62
CA SER A 395 -4.68 -25.67 -3.23
C SER A 395 -3.84 -24.70 -2.39
N LYS A 396 -3.82 -24.84 -1.05
CA LYS A 396 -2.86 -24.18 -0.14
C LYS A 396 -1.40 -24.35 -0.56
N TYR A 397 -1.00 -25.51 -1.08
CA TYR A 397 0.39 -25.76 -1.54
C TYR A 397 0.81 -24.81 -2.64
N ASN A 398 -0.10 -24.52 -3.58
CA ASN A 398 0.13 -23.56 -4.64
C ASN A 398 0.10 -22.13 -4.12
N ALA A 399 -0.83 -21.81 -3.20
CA ALA A 399 -0.96 -20.47 -2.62
C ALA A 399 0.27 -20.08 -1.78
N VAL A 400 0.71 -20.94 -0.84
CA VAL A 400 1.91 -20.70 -0.03
C VAL A 400 3.16 -20.54 -0.90
N ARG A 401 3.26 -21.32 -1.99
CA ARG A 401 4.36 -21.19 -2.96
C ARG A 401 4.28 -19.94 -3.83
N ALA A 402 3.17 -19.20 -3.85
CA ALA A 402 3.12 -17.86 -4.43
C ALA A 402 3.83 -16.81 -3.54
N TYR A 403 4.09 -17.14 -2.27
CA TYR A 403 4.86 -16.33 -1.32
C TYR A 403 6.31 -16.82 -1.22
N THR A 404 6.52 -18.05 -0.77
CA THR A 404 7.86 -18.61 -0.47
C THR A 404 8.77 -18.75 -1.69
N LYS A 405 8.25 -18.51 -2.90
CA LYS A 405 9.05 -18.47 -4.14
C LYS A 405 9.67 -17.10 -4.46
N PHE A 406 9.14 -16.01 -3.87
CA PHE A 406 9.48 -14.62 -4.21
C PHE A 406 9.73 -13.70 -3.00
N ILE A 407 9.61 -14.24 -1.79
CA ILE A 407 10.06 -13.63 -0.54
C ILE A 407 11.07 -14.61 0.07
N HIS A 408 12.23 -14.09 0.45
CA HIS A 408 13.37 -14.84 0.94
C HIS A 408 13.86 -14.28 2.29
N GLU A 409 14.71 -15.04 2.98
CA GLU A 409 15.38 -14.57 4.19
C GLU A 409 16.17 -13.27 3.90
N GLY A 410 16.06 -12.29 4.79
CA GLY A 410 16.67 -10.96 4.62
C GLY A 410 15.87 -9.97 3.78
N ASP A 411 14.81 -10.39 3.08
CA ASP A 411 13.88 -9.47 2.43
C ASP A 411 13.07 -8.71 3.50
N SER A 412 12.80 -7.43 3.25
CA SER A 412 12.06 -6.57 4.18
C SER A 412 10.60 -6.45 3.75
N ILE A 413 9.67 -6.94 4.57
CA ILE A 413 8.24 -6.68 4.37
C ILE A 413 7.98 -5.18 4.55
N ILE A 414 7.39 -4.54 3.54
CA ILE A 414 7.02 -3.12 3.54
C ILE A 414 5.50 -2.97 3.67
N ALA A 415 5.08 -1.86 4.27
CA ALA A 415 3.68 -1.54 4.52
C ALA A 415 2.91 -1.15 3.24
N ASN A 416 1.62 -1.50 3.15
CA ASN A 416 0.76 -1.12 2.02
C ASN A 416 -0.71 -0.91 2.45
N ASN A 417 -1.50 -0.18 1.65
CA ASN A 417 -2.88 0.17 1.99
C ASN A 417 -3.93 -0.95 1.76
N ARG A 418 -3.50 -2.19 1.47
CA ARG A 418 -4.36 -3.37 1.22
C ARG A 418 -3.86 -4.61 1.98
N THR A 419 -3.44 -4.46 3.23
CA THR A 419 -2.86 -5.51 4.08
C THR A 419 -3.65 -6.81 4.24
N GLY A 420 -4.95 -6.87 3.88
CA GLY A 420 -5.70 -8.13 3.83
C GLY A 420 -5.45 -8.95 2.56
N ASP A 421 -5.30 -8.29 1.42
CA ASP A 421 -5.21 -8.93 0.10
C ASP A 421 -3.79 -8.93 -0.47
N THR A 422 -2.93 -8.03 0.01
CA THR A 422 -1.63 -7.74 -0.61
C THR A 422 -0.50 -7.79 0.41
N MET A 423 0.54 -8.57 0.10
CA MET A 423 1.84 -8.51 0.76
C MET A 423 2.85 -7.81 -0.16
N THR A 424 3.68 -6.95 0.42
CA THR A 424 4.72 -6.19 -0.29
C THR A 424 6.06 -6.34 0.42
N ALA A 425 7.13 -6.57 -0.34
CA ALA A 425 8.47 -6.72 0.19
C ALA A 425 9.53 -6.08 -0.72
N THR A 426 10.64 -5.64 -0.13
CA THR A 426 11.84 -5.19 -0.83
C THR A 426 12.92 -6.25 -0.64
N SER A 427 13.61 -6.64 -1.73
CA SER A 427 14.70 -7.62 -1.66
C SER A 427 15.85 -7.13 -0.77
N ALA A 428 16.59 -8.06 -0.16
CA ALA A 428 17.73 -7.74 0.72
C ALA A 428 18.80 -6.81 0.08
N ASP A 429 18.93 -6.81 -1.25
CA ASP A 429 19.83 -5.95 -2.03
C ASP A 429 19.20 -4.63 -2.52
N GLY A 430 17.92 -4.41 -2.21
CA GLY A 430 17.12 -3.25 -2.61
C GLY A 430 16.76 -3.15 -4.10
N GLN A 431 17.07 -4.17 -4.92
CA GLN A 431 16.92 -4.11 -6.39
C GLN A 431 15.56 -4.57 -6.91
N THR A 432 14.83 -5.39 -6.15
CA THR A 432 13.54 -5.97 -6.54
C THR A 432 12.47 -5.57 -5.53
N GLN A 433 11.32 -5.10 -6.02
CA GLN A 433 10.12 -4.91 -5.20
C GLN A 433 9.13 -6.03 -5.53
N THR A 434 8.82 -6.86 -4.53
CA THR A 434 7.84 -7.93 -4.59
C THR A 434 6.47 -7.40 -4.18
N VAL A 435 5.45 -7.63 -5.01
CA VAL A 435 4.03 -7.38 -4.66
C VAL A 435 3.25 -8.67 -4.92
N ILE A 436 2.75 -9.32 -3.87
CA ILE A 436 1.89 -10.50 -3.97
C ILE A 436 0.47 -10.06 -3.67
N HIS A 437 -0.41 -10.12 -4.66
CA HIS A 437 -1.79 -9.68 -4.56
C HIS A 437 -2.80 -10.81 -4.78
N THR A 438 -3.74 -10.96 -3.86
CA THR A 438 -4.76 -12.01 -3.85
C THR A 438 -6.12 -11.46 -4.30
N ASN A 439 -6.56 -11.83 -5.50
CA ASN A 439 -7.92 -11.55 -5.98
C ASN A 439 -8.86 -12.71 -5.61
N ASN A 440 -9.56 -12.58 -4.47
CA ASN A 440 -10.60 -13.52 -4.05
C ASN A 440 -11.96 -13.29 -4.75
N SER A 441 -12.11 -12.24 -5.56
CA SER A 441 -13.39 -11.93 -6.21
C SER A 441 -13.65 -12.79 -7.44
N GLN A 442 -14.93 -12.86 -7.84
CA GLN A 442 -15.41 -13.60 -9.03
C GLN A 442 -15.19 -12.84 -10.34
N SER A 443 -14.40 -11.75 -10.33
CA SER A 443 -14.11 -10.88 -11.46
C SER A 443 -12.65 -10.47 -11.49
N ASP A 444 -12.13 -10.22 -12.68
CA ASP A 444 -10.78 -9.66 -12.84
C ASP A 444 -10.69 -8.28 -12.17
N GLN A 445 -9.55 -8.01 -11.53
CA GLN A 445 -9.27 -6.72 -10.89
C GLN A 445 -8.11 -6.04 -11.61
N THR A 446 -8.26 -4.76 -11.92
CA THR A 446 -7.13 -3.91 -12.37
C THR A 446 -6.84 -2.91 -11.28
N PHE A 447 -5.59 -2.83 -10.84
CA PHE A 447 -5.16 -1.88 -9.82
C PHE A 447 -3.85 -1.19 -10.21
N VAL A 448 -3.60 -0.07 -9.52
CA VAL A 448 -2.43 0.78 -9.69
C VAL A 448 -1.58 0.66 -8.44
N ILE A 449 -0.32 0.27 -8.63
CA ILE A 449 0.73 0.33 -7.61
C ILE A 449 1.31 1.74 -7.67
N ASP A 450 1.18 2.48 -6.57
CA ASP A 450 1.79 3.80 -6.41
C ASP A 450 3.30 3.66 -6.18
N LEU A 451 4.10 4.27 -7.06
CA LEU A 451 5.56 4.29 -6.96
C LEU A 451 6.08 5.67 -6.50
N SER A 452 5.20 6.60 -6.11
CA SER A 452 5.54 7.99 -5.81
C SER A 452 6.58 8.16 -4.70
N LYS A 453 6.58 7.25 -3.72
CA LYS A 453 7.48 7.20 -2.57
C LYS A 453 8.86 6.57 -2.86
N TYR A 454 9.09 6.01 -4.05
CA TYR A 454 10.42 5.54 -4.44
C TYR A 454 11.30 6.70 -4.93
N GLY A 455 12.59 6.63 -4.60
CA GLY A 455 13.57 7.65 -4.92
C GLY A 455 13.97 7.67 -6.39
N ASN A 456 13.97 6.50 -7.05
CA ASN A 456 14.35 6.33 -8.44
C ASN A 456 13.45 5.32 -9.16
N ILE A 457 13.04 5.65 -10.38
CA ILE A 457 12.41 4.76 -11.35
C ILE A 457 13.24 4.88 -12.62
N ALA A 458 13.94 3.81 -13.00
CA ALA A 458 14.81 3.81 -14.18
C ALA A 458 14.02 3.79 -15.49
N ASP A 459 14.62 4.32 -16.57
CA ASP A 459 14.04 4.31 -17.93
C ASP A 459 13.76 2.89 -18.46
N ASP A 460 14.47 1.88 -17.92
CA ASP A 460 14.34 0.45 -18.23
C ASP A 460 13.64 -0.35 -17.11
N ALA A 461 12.96 0.33 -16.17
CA ALA A 461 12.18 -0.32 -15.12
C ALA A 461 11.13 -1.29 -15.72
N ALA A 462 11.02 -2.48 -15.13
CA ALA A 462 10.23 -3.58 -15.69
C ALA A 462 9.48 -4.35 -14.60
N GLY A 463 8.32 -4.91 -14.96
CA GLY A 463 7.54 -5.79 -14.09
C GLY A 463 7.34 -7.18 -14.69
N THR A 464 7.58 -8.23 -13.92
CA THR A 464 7.20 -9.61 -14.27
C THR A 464 6.06 -10.08 -13.37
N VAL A 465 5.00 -10.64 -13.94
CA VAL A 465 3.89 -11.26 -13.19
C VAL A 465 3.99 -12.78 -13.26
N TYR A 466 3.80 -13.44 -12.12
CA TYR A 466 3.59 -14.88 -12.00
C TYR A 466 2.20 -15.12 -11.40
N LEU A 467 1.34 -15.88 -12.08
CA LEU A 467 -0.01 -16.16 -11.60
C LEU A 467 -0.11 -17.57 -11.01
N THR A 468 -0.70 -17.65 -9.82
CA THR A 468 -1.28 -18.87 -9.26
C THR A 468 -2.80 -18.75 -9.34
N THR A 469 -3.47 -19.69 -10.01
CA THR A 469 -4.91 -19.64 -10.32
C THR A 469 -5.66 -20.83 -9.73
N GLU A 470 -6.98 -20.70 -9.58
CA GLU A 470 -7.87 -21.81 -9.21
C GLU A 470 -7.63 -23.07 -10.08
N PRO A 471 -7.16 -24.19 -9.49
CA PRO A 471 -6.83 -25.39 -10.24
C PRO A 471 -8.10 -26.12 -10.65
N GLN A 472 -8.14 -26.57 -11.91
CA GLN A 472 -9.26 -27.36 -12.40
C GLN A 472 -9.11 -28.82 -11.95
N ALA A 473 -10.21 -29.46 -11.56
CA ALA A 473 -10.21 -30.87 -11.19
C ALA A 473 -9.73 -31.76 -12.36
N ASN A 474 -8.94 -32.79 -12.06
CA ASN A 474 -8.43 -33.70 -13.08
C ASN A 474 -9.50 -34.72 -13.51
N GLU A 475 -10.20 -34.44 -14.60
CA GLU A 475 -11.25 -35.32 -15.17
C GLU A 475 -10.75 -36.72 -15.59
N GLU A 476 -9.43 -36.94 -15.73
CA GLU A 476 -8.85 -38.26 -16.04
C GLU A 476 -8.62 -39.14 -14.79
N ALA A 477 -8.76 -38.58 -13.58
CA ALA A 477 -8.58 -39.29 -12.32
C ALA A 477 -9.93 -39.65 -11.67
N GLU A 478 -9.96 -40.76 -10.92
CA GLU A 478 -11.09 -41.07 -10.06
C GLU A 478 -10.97 -40.27 -8.74
N HIS A 479 -12.10 -39.73 -8.27
CA HIS A 479 -12.18 -38.89 -7.07
C HIS A 479 -11.18 -37.72 -7.11
N PHE A 480 -10.52 -37.42 -5.99
CA PHE A 480 -9.54 -36.34 -5.88
C PHE A 480 -8.08 -36.78 -6.14
N PHE A 481 -7.83 -38.06 -6.46
CA PHE A 481 -6.47 -38.62 -6.56
C PHE A 481 -5.63 -38.03 -7.71
N GLY A 482 -6.24 -37.24 -8.59
CA GLY A 482 -5.53 -36.45 -9.60
C GLY A 482 -4.81 -35.21 -9.05
N ALA A 483 -5.01 -34.82 -7.79
CA ALA A 483 -4.40 -33.66 -7.15
C ALA A 483 -2.93 -33.86 -6.73
N THR A 484 -2.12 -34.49 -7.60
CA THR A 484 -0.69 -34.72 -7.35
C THR A 484 0.09 -33.40 -7.44
N PRO A 485 1.27 -33.28 -6.80
CA PRO A 485 2.14 -32.12 -6.94
C PRO A 485 2.38 -31.73 -8.41
N GLU A 486 2.65 -32.70 -9.30
CA GLU A 486 2.94 -32.46 -10.72
C GLU A 486 1.73 -31.91 -11.48
N TYR A 487 0.52 -32.34 -11.14
CA TYR A 487 -0.70 -31.83 -11.75
C TYR A 487 -1.02 -30.42 -11.23
N MET A 488 -1.01 -30.24 -9.91
CA MET A 488 -1.36 -28.98 -9.25
C MET A 488 -0.35 -27.87 -9.58
N ASN A 489 0.93 -28.20 -9.78
CA ASN A 489 1.98 -27.27 -10.20
C ASN A 489 1.68 -26.53 -11.53
N LYS A 490 0.82 -27.07 -12.40
CA LYS A 490 0.42 -26.41 -13.66
C LYS A 490 -0.32 -25.08 -13.44
N PHE A 491 -0.91 -24.90 -12.26
CA PHE A 491 -1.72 -23.74 -11.89
C PHE A 491 -0.99 -22.80 -10.92
N SER A 492 0.28 -23.04 -10.61
CA SER A 492 1.08 -22.21 -9.68
C SER A 492 2.19 -21.48 -10.41
N ASN A 493 2.41 -20.21 -10.03
CA ASN A 493 3.53 -19.36 -10.44
C ASN A 493 3.79 -19.36 -11.97
N GLN A 494 2.73 -19.39 -12.77
CA GLN A 494 2.82 -19.35 -14.22
C GLN A 494 3.24 -17.95 -14.67
N LYS A 495 4.45 -17.83 -15.23
CA LYS A 495 4.98 -16.56 -15.74
C LYS A 495 4.12 -16.02 -16.87
N GLN A 496 3.67 -14.79 -16.74
CA GLN A 496 2.89 -14.08 -17.76
C GLN A 496 3.78 -13.46 -18.85
N PRO A 497 3.22 -13.10 -20.02
CA PRO A 497 3.95 -12.40 -21.07
C PRO A 497 4.57 -11.07 -20.62
N GLU A 498 5.59 -10.61 -21.36
CA GLU A 498 6.14 -9.27 -21.19
C GLU A 498 5.05 -8.21 -21.50
N GLY A 499 5.02 -7.12 -20.73
CA GLY A 499 3.99 -6.09 -20.80
C GLY A 499 2.74 -6.33 -19.94
N SER A 500 2.66 -7.42 -19.17
CA SER A 500 1.59 -7.62 -18.17
C SER A 500 1.62 -6.63 -16.99
N VAL A 501 2.71 -5.89 -16.82
CA VAL A 501 2.77 -4.69 -15.97
C VAL A 501 3.13 -3.50 -16.87
N VAL A 502 2.36 -2.43 -16.76
CA VAL A 502 2.62 -1.15 -17.45
C VAL A 502 3.14 -0.16 -16.43
N ILE A 503 4.44 0.19 -16.52
CA ILE A 503 5.07 1.20 -15.66
C ILE A 503 5.04 2.54 -16.39
N ASP A 504 4.49 3.56 -15.73
CA ASP A 504 4.60 4.96 -16.13
C ASP A 504 5.52 5.67 -15.12
N ALA A 505 6.76 5.93 -15.54
CA ALA A 505 7.75 6.59 -14.70
C ALA A 505 7.44 8.08 -14.45
N ALA A 506 6.71 8.74 -15.35
CA ALA A 506 6.34 10.14 -15.22
C ALA A 506 5.16 10.32 -14.24
N ALA A 507 4.15 9.46 -14.35
CA ALA A 507 3.06 9.37 -13.36
C ALA A 507 3.50 8.68 -12.04
N LYS A 508 4.67 8.04 -12.03
CA LYS A 508 5.17 7.17 -10.94
C LYS A 508 4.18 6.08 -10.54
N THR A 509 3.71 5.29 -11.50
CA THR A 509 2.76 4.20 -11.26
C THR A 509 3.13 2.92 -12.00
N ALA A 510 2.67 1.78 -11.48
CA ALA A 510 2.64 0.52 -12.23
C ALA A 510 1.22 -0.06 -12.23
N THR A 511 0.65 -0.30 -13.42
CA THR A 511 -0.71 -0.86 -13.58
C THR A 511 -0.65 -2.34 -13.95
N VAL A 512 -1.50 -3.15 -13.32
CA VAL A 512 -1.59 -4.60 -13.53
C VAL A 512 -3.05 -5.06 -13.46
N THR A 513 -3.41 -6.07 -14.26
CA THR A 513 -4.69 -6.78 -14.19
C THR A 513 -4.46 -8.19 -13.64
N VAL A 514 -5.17 -8.54 -12.57
CA VAL A 514 -5.11 -9.83 -11.87
C VAL A 514 -6.45 -10.56 -12.05
N PRO A 515 -6.47 -11.76 -12.66
CA PRO A 515 -7.70 -12.50 -12.92
C PRO A 515 -8.51 -12.82 -11.66
N ALA A 516 -9.81 -13.06 -11.84
CA ALA A 516 -10.68 -13.63 -10.80
C ALA A 516 -10.05 -14.87 -10.14
N ARG A 517 -10.25 -15.03 -8.83
CA ARG A 517 -9.80 -16.21 -8.03
C ARG A 517 -8.36 -16.61 -8.31
N SER A 518 -7.44 -15.66 -8.14
CA SER A 518 -6.01 -15.85 -8.39
C SER A 518 -5.12 -15.09 -7.40
N ILE A 519 -3.86 -15.51 -7.31
CA ILE A 519 -2.79 -14.83 -6.57
C ILE A 519 -1.73 -14.44 -7.61
N ALA A 520 -1.38 -13.15 -7.67
CA ALA A 520 -0.39 -12.60 -8.58
C ALA A 520 0.85 -12.17 -7.81
N SER A 521 1.97 -12.86 -8.04
CA SER A 521 3.29 -12.47 -7.53
C SER A 521 3.98 -11.63 -8.59
N ILE A 522 4.13 -10.33 -8.32
CA ILE A 522 4.67 -9.32 -9.21
C ILE A 522 6.06 -8.97 -8.74
N GLN A 523 7.02 -8.89 -9.66
CA GLN A 523 8.42 -8.56 -9.42
C GLN A 523 8.75 -7.30 -10.21
N LEU A 524 8.92 -6.17 -9.53
CA LEU A 524 9.32 -4.90 -10.13
C LEU A 524 10.82 -4.70 -9.98
N THR A 525 11.51 -4.35 -11.07
CA THR A 525 12.94 -4.03 -11.09
C THR A 525 13.15 -2.62 -11.67
N GLY A 526 14.25 -1.97 -11.30
CA GLY A 526 14.52 -0.57 -11.66
C GLY A 526 13.74 0.46 -10.83
N VAL A 527 12.93 0.01 -9.86
CA VAL A 527 12.22 0.82 -8.88
C VAL A 527 12.95 0.70 -7.54
N THR A 528 13.64 1.75 -7.10
CA THR A 528 14.63 1.65 -6.03
C THR A 528 14.72 2.91 -5.15
N GLY A 529 15.18 2.72 -3.90
CA GLY A 529 15.42 3.79 -2.93
C GLY A 529 14.15 4.48 -2.42
N VAL A 530 14.31 5.39 -1.45
CA VAL A 530 13.22 6.17 -0.85
C VAL A 530 13.26 7.61 -1.37
N ALA A 531 12.11 8.20 -1.66
CA ALA A 531 12.01 9.61 -2.06
C ALA A 531 12.34 10.55 -0.89
N GLY A 532 13.09 11.62 -1.17
CA GLY A 532 13.45 12.63 -0.16
C GLY A 532 12.23 13.30 0.48
N GLY A 533 12.30 13.58 1.78
CA GLY A 533 11.21 14.20 2.54
C GLY A 533 10.00 13.30 2.83
N VAL A 534 10.04 12.01 2.45
CA VAL A 534 8.98 11.03 2.76
C VAL A 534 9.26 10.26 4.05
N ALA A 535 10.54 10.06 4.39
CA ALA A 535 10.95 9.41 5.63
C ALA A 535 10.88 10.36 6.84
N VAL A 536 10.85 9.79 8.05
CA VAL A 536 11.12 10.54 9.29
C VAL A 536 12.63 10.67 9.43
N GLU A 537 13.11 11.90 9.60
CA GLU A 537 14.53 12.27 9.67
C GLU A 537 14.91 12.70 11.10
N ASP A 538 16.12 12.37 11.53
CA ASP A 538 16.66 12.77 12.85
C ASP A 538 16.78 14.30 12.95
N GLY A 539 16.17 14.88 13.98
CA GLY A 539 16.04 16.33 14.14
C GLY A 539 14.96 16.98 13.26
N GLY A 540 14.22 16.20 12.47
CA GLY A 540 13.13 16.68 11.63
C GLY A 540 11.94 17.20 12.44
N ALA A 541 11.23 18.20 11.91
CA ALA A 541 10.11 18.86 12.57
C ALA A 541 8.77 18.44 11.93
N TYR A 542 7.82 17.98 12.74
CA TYR A 542 6.59 17.33 12.28
C TYR A 542 5.35 17.76 13.07
N GLN A 543 4.20 17.79 12.41
CA GLN A 543 2.90 17.63 13.08
C GLN A 543 2.52 16.15 13.12
N LEU A 544 1.97 15.71 14.25
CA LEU A 544 1.28 14.42 14.36
C LEU A 544 -0.22 14.69 14.28
N VAL A 545 -0.89 14.30 13.20
CA VAL A 545 -2.30 14.62 12.94
C VAL A 545 -3.16 13.36 13.07
N GLY A 546 -4.08 13.32 14.03
CA GLY A 546 -4.90 12.13 14.30
C GLY A 546 -5.81 11.78 13.12
N GLN A 547 -5.86 10.49 12.75
CA GLN A 547 -6.57 10.02 11.56
C GLN A 547 -8.09 10.28 11.63
N SER A 548 -8.73 9.96 12.77
CA SER A 548 -10.18 10.12 12.96
C SER A 548 -10.63 11.59 13.08
N SER A 549 -9.73 12.49 13.48
CA SER A 549 -10.05 13.88 13.81
C SER A 549 -9.58 14.86 12.73
N ASN A 550 -8.53 14.50 11.97
CA ASN A 550 -7.71 15.41 11.17
C ASN A 550 -7.28 16.65 11.99
N ARG A 551 -6.88 16.41 13.26
CA ARG A 551 -6.42 17.44 14.21
C ARG A 551 -4.99 17.15 14.68
N PRO A 552 -4.13 18.18 14.79
CA PRO A 552 -2.79 18.00 15.33
C PRO A 552 -2.80 17.71 16.84
N LEU A 553 -1.87 16.85 17.25
CA LEU A 553 -1.42 16.66 18.63
C LEU A 553 -0.66 17.91 19.08
N ALA A 554 -1.13 18.55 20.14
CA ALA A 554 -0.46 19.69 20.75
C ALA A 554 0.06 19.37 22.16
N ALA A 555 1.17 20.00 22.52
CA ALA A 555 1.72 20.12 23.88
C ALA A 555 0.85 21.06 24.75
N VAL A 556 -0.41 20.68 24.96
CA VAL A 556 -1.41 21.42 25.73
C VAL A 556 -2.06 20.47 26.72
N GLU A 557 -1.88 20.74 28.01
CA GLU A 557 -2.34 19.87 29.10
C GLU A 557 -3.87 19.83 29.23
N VAL A 558 -4.43 18.62 29.23
CA VAL A 558 -5.86 18.36 29.49
C VAL A 558 -6.01 17.11 30.37
N ASP A 559 -6.78 17.23 31.45
CA ASP A 559 -7.17 16.11 32.34
C ASP A 559 -5.99 15.21 32.77
N GLY A 560 -4.84 15.83 33.07
CA GLY A 560 -3.64 15.18 33.59
C GLY A 560 -2.71 14.56 32.55
N ALA A 561 -2.99 14.68 31.24
CA ALA A 561 -2.02 14.40 30.19
C ALA A 561 -1.52 15.71 29.59
N ALA A 562 -0.22 15.78 29.29
CA ALA A 562 0.44 16.97 28.74
C ALA A 562 0.10 17.23 27.25
N THR A 563 -0.65 16.33 26.61
CA THR A 563 -1.04 16.44 25.20
C THR A 563 -2.55 16.37 24.96
N SER A 564 -2.99 17.07 23.91
CA SER A 564 -4.40 17.10 23.48
C SER A 564 -4.54 17.40 21.98
N LEU A 565 -5.68 17.04 21.39
CA LEU A 565 -6.04 17.43 20.02
C LEU A 565 -6.43 18.91 19.97
N GLN A 566 -6.01 19.66 18.95
CA GLN A 566 -6.35 21.08 18.79
C GLN A 566 -6.95 21.42 17.40
N ASP A 567 -7.40 22.65 17.20
CA ASP A 567 -7.61 23.21 15.85
C ASP A 567 -6.25 23.48 15.19
N ALA A 568 -6.19 23.37 13.85
CA ALA A 568 -4.96 23.67 13.12
C ALA A 568 -4.52 25.12 13.39
N ALA A 569 -3.23 25.30 13.71
CA ALA A 569 -2.68 26.59 14.10
C ALA A 569 -2.95 27.71 13.09
N THR A 570 -3.31 28.88 13.62
CA THR A 570 -3.45 30.14 12.86
C THR A 570 -2.39 31.17 13.25
N THR A 571 -1.61 30.87 14.29
CA THR A 571 -0.54 31.72 14.83
C THR A 571 0.72 30.90 15.13
N THR A 572 1.88 31.55 15.20
CA THR A 572 3.16 30.89 15.47
C THR A 572 3.25 30.24 16.85
N ASP A 573 2.58 30.80 17.86
CA ASP A 573 2.58 30.19 19.20
C ASP A 573 1.69 28.92 19.26
N GLU A 574 0.55 28.91 18.56
CA GLU A 574 -0.24 27.70 18.36
C GLU A 574 0.58 26.64 17.59
N ALA A 575 1.22 27.04 16.49
CA ALA A 575 2.03 26.16 15.65
C ALA A 575 3.20 25.54 16.43
N ARG A 576 3.88 26.33 17.27
CA ARG A 576 4.95 25.84 18.15
C ARG A 576 4.46 24.76 19.11
N SER A 577 3.24 24.88 19.65
CA SER A 577 2.66 23.84 20.50
C SER A 577 2.23 22.58 19.74
N GLN A 578 2.04 22.67 18.43
CA GLN A 578 1.61 21.57 17.54
C GLN A 578 2.77 20.91 16.77
N THR A 579 4.00 21.36 17.00
CA THR A 579 5.21 20.88 16.32
C THR A 579 6.01 19.98 17.26
N TRP A 580 6.46 18.85 16.75
CA TRP A 580 7.30 17.88 17.44
C TRP A 580 8.59 17.66 16.64
N ILE A 581 9.73 17.75 17.31
CA ILE A 581 11.02 17.36 16.75
C ILE A 581 11.26 15.90 17.13
N LEU A 582 11.53 15.04 16.14
CA LEU A 582 11.80 13.62 16.37
C LEU A 582 13.32 13.38 16.31
N HIS A 583 13.86 12.72 17.32
CA HIS A 583 15.29 12.37 17.41
C HIS A 583 15.44 10.85 17.44
N ASP A 584 16.32 10.28 16.63
CA ASP A 584 16.54 8.83 16.53
C ASP A 584 17.13 8.28 17.85
N ALA A 585 16.48 7.27 18.43
CA ALA A 585 16.90 6.57 19.64
C ALA A 585 17.66 5.26 19.35
N GLY A 586 18.00 5.00 18.08
CA GLY A 586 18.59 3.76 17.60
C GLY A 586 17.64 2.57 17.72
N ALA A 587 18.06 1.42 17.23
CA ALA A 587 17.31 0.17 17.29
C ALA A 587 17.89 -0.83 18.32
N PRO A 588 17.11 -1.76 18.89
CA PRO A 588 17.63 -2.91 19.63
C PRO A 588 18.46 -3.81 18.71
N ALA A 589 19.48 -4.48 19.26
CA ALA A 589 20.36 -5.36 18.47
C ALA A 589 19.60 -6.48 17.74
N ASN A 590 18.60 -7.08 18.39
CA ASN A 590 17.78 -8.16 17.84
C ASN A 590 16.63 -7.66 16.95
N ARG A 591 16.42 -6.33 16.84
CA ARG A 591 15.43 -5.73 15.92
C ARG A 591 16.01 -4.50 15.21
N PRO A 592 17.04 -4.66 14.36
CA PRO A 592 17.80 -3.53 13.78
C PRO A 592 16.98 -2.61 12.86
N THR A 593 15.81 -3.05 12.41
CA THR A 593 14.85 -2.28 11.60
C THR A 593 13.78 -1.55 12.41
N LEU A 594 13.77 -1.69 13.75
CA LEU A 594 12.77 -1.08 14.61
C LEU A 594 13.02 0.42 14.79
N HIS A 595 12.12 1.26 14.25
CA HIS A 595 12.22 2.71 14.35
C HIS A 595 11.75 3.21 15.72
N ARG A 596 12.67 3.82 16.48
CA ARG A 596 12.41 4.38 17.82
C ARG A 596 12.86 5.83 17.89
N TYR A 597 12.04 6.69 18.48
CA TYR A 597 12.29 8.13 18.54
C TYR A 597 12.06 8.71 19.94
N VAL A 598 12.86 9.72 20.28
CA VAL A 598 12.54 10.69 21.34
C VAL A 598 11.81 11.86 20.69
N LEU A 599 10.67 12.28 21.24
CA LEU A 599 9.91 13.43 20.77
C LEU A 599 10.17 14.64 21.67
N THR A 600 10.50 15.79 21.09
CA THR A 600 10.63 17.06 21.84
C THR A 600 9.76 18.17 21.27
N THR A 601 9.27 19.05 22.14
CA THR A 601 8.73 20.36 21.72
C THR A 601 9.87 21.26 21.19
N PRO A 602 9.57 22.35 20.44
CA PRO A 602 10.61 23.24 19.91
C PRO A 602 11.36 24.06 20.98
N ASP A 603 10.85 24.12 22.22
CA ASP A 603 11.56 24.66 23.38
C ASP A 603 12.36 23.61 24.18
N GLY A 604 12.42 22.36 23.68
CA GLY A 604 13.29 21.30 24.19
C GLY A 604 12.71 20.44 25.30
N LYS A 605 11.39 20.44 25.52
CA LYS A 605 10.75 19.51 26.48
C LYS A 605 10.58 18.14 25.85
N VAL A 606 11.03 17.10 26.53
CA VAL A 606 10.89 15.70 26.08
C VAL A 606 9.50 15.16 26.44
N LEU A 607 8.84 14.50 25.49
CA LEU A 607 7.58 13.79 25.71
C LEU A 607 7.86 12.42 26.35
N THR A 608 7.34 12.20 27.55
CA THR A 608 7.45 10.91 28.26
C THR A 608 6.08 10.33 28.60
N ALA A 609 6.01 9.04 28.87
CA ALA A 609 4.88 8.41 29.52
C ALA A 609 4.95 8.59 31.06
N SER A 610 3.79 8.54 31.72
CA SER A 610 3.67 8.28 33.15
C SER A 610 2.22 7.91 33.51
N GLY A 611 2.01 6.72 34.08
CA GLY A 611 0.71 6.32 34.65
C GLY A 611 -0.47 6.42 33.67
N GLY A 612 -0.30 5.97 32.42
CA GLY A 612 -1.34 6.04 31.37
C GLY A 612 -1.53 7.43 30.74
N ASN A 613 -0.63 8.38 31.01
CA ASN A 613 -0.69 9.75 30.47
C ASN A 613 0.63 10.15 29.82
N THR A 614 0.58 11.19 29.00
CA THR A 614 1.76 11.90 28.52
C THR A 614 2.21 12.96 29.53
N VAL A 615 3.52 13.18 29.63
CA VAL A 615 4.18 14.18 30.48
C VAL A 615 5.25 14.89 29.66
N LEU A 616 5.51 16.17 29.95
CA LEU A 616 6.62 16.93 29.38
C LEU A 616 7.73 17.08 30.42
N SER A 617 8.92 16.61 30.06
CA SER A 617 10.10 16.53 30.92
C SER A 617 11.16 17.58 30.55
N ASP A 618 11.98 17.96 31.54
CA ASP A 618 13.15 18.85 31.42
C ASP A 618 14.47 18.08 31.17
N MET A 619 14.40 16.77 30.90
CA MET A 619 15.58 15.98 30.54
C MET A 619 16.13 16.36 29.15
N ASP A 620 17.45 16.27 28.97
CA ASP A 620 18.07 16.42 27.65
C ASP A 620 17.84 15.20 26.75
N VAL A 621 17.95 15.42 25.44
CA VAL A 621 17.70 14.42 24.40
C VAL A 621 18.61 13.18 24.52
N GLU A 622 19.88 13.36 24.90
CA GLU A 622 20.82 12.24 24.97
C GLU A 622 20.52 11.33 26.18
N THR A 623 20.07 11.90 27.30
CA THR A 623 19.51 11.13 28.43
C THR A 623 18.18 10.45 28.04
N ALA A 624 17.34 11.13 27.27
CA ALA A 624 16.05 10.59 26.82
C ALA A 624 16.20 9.37 25.88
N LYS A 625 17.21 9.36 25.01
CA LYS A 625 17.51 8.23 24.09
C LYS A 625 17.84 6.92 24.81
N THR A 626 18.13 6.95 26.10
CA THR A 626 18.37 5.76 26.95
C THR A 626 17.40 5.68 28.13
N THR A 627 16.23 6.30 28.04
CA THR A 627 15.20 6.27 29.08
C THR A 627 13.88 5.78 28.48
N ASP A 628 13.46 4.57 28.83
CA ASP A 628 12.28 3.90 28.24
C ASP A 628 10.99 4.73 28.33
N ALA A 629 10.84 5.51 29.40
CA ALA A 629 9.74 6.47 29.57
C ALA A 629 9.64 7.50 28.43
N ALA A 630 10.75 7.81 27.76
CA ALA A 630 10.89 8.85 26.74
C ALA A 630 11.00 8.32 25.30
N ILE A 631 11.11 7.00 25.13
CA ILE A 631 11.29 6.35 23.82
C ILE A 631 9.93 5.93 23.27
N TRP A 632 9.69 6.27 22.00
CA TRP A 632 8.45 5.98 21.27
C TRP A 632 8.77 5.18 20.00
N ILE A 633 8.23 3.97 19.92
CA ILE A 633 8.30 3.10 18.76
C ILE A 633 7.29 3.57 17.73
N LEU A 634 7.73 3.70 16.48
CA LEU A 634 6.90 4.17 15.38
C LEU A 634 6.46 3.00 14.49
N ASN A 635 5.22 2.55 14.66
CA ASN A 635 4.66 1.40 13.93
C ASN A 635 3.72 1.84 12.80
N THR A 636 3.75 1.15 11.67
CA THR A 636 2.73 1.29 10.62
C THR A 636 2.43 -0.05 9.96
N GLU A 637 1.18 -0.20 9.52
CA GLU A 637 0.69 -1.35 8.75
C GLU A 637 0.46 -0.94 7.27
N ASN A 638 0.26 0.35 7.00
CA ASN A 638 -0.15 0.88 5.69
C ASN A 638 0.81 1.89 5.03
N GLY A 639 1.83 2.37 5.75
CA GLY A 639 2.81 3.35 5.25
C GLY A 639 2.26 4.78 5.10
N GLU A 640 1.09 5.07 5.67
CA GLU A 640 0.41 6.37 5.60
C GLU A 640 0.07 6.91 7.01
N THR A 641 -0.47 6.05 7.87
CA THR A 641 -0.72 6.35 9.28
C THR A 641 0.11 5.47 10.20
N TYR A 642 0.48 6.03 11.34
CA TYR A 642 1.42 5.44 12.28
C TYR A 642 0.83 5.43 13.70
N SER A 643 1.12 4.40 14.48
CA SER A 643 0.92 4.42 15.93
C SER A 643 2.26 4.69 16.63
N LEU A 644 2.20 5.40 17.75
CA LEU A 644 3.37 5.69 18.59
C LEU A 644 3.20 4.93 19.90
N VAL A 645 4.04 3.92 20.13
CA VAL A 645 4.00 3.05 21.32
C VAL A 645 5.14 3.43 22.24
N ASN A 646 4.87 3.73 23.51
CA ASN A 646 5.91 4.05 24.48
C ASN A 646 6.55 2.78 25.07
N VAL A 647 7.88 2.80 25.27
CA VAL A 647 8.63 1.63 25.73
C VAL A 647 8.30 1.26 27.18
N GLU A 648 8.41 2.19 28.14
CA GLU A 648 8.10 1.88 29.57
C GLU A 648 6.63 1.51 29.78
N ALA A 649 5.70 2.18 29.09
CA ALA A 649 4.27 1.97 29.30
C ALA A 649 3.68 0.77 28.53
N GLN A 650 4.39 0.24 27.52
CA GLN A 650 3.90 -0.79 26.59
C GLN A 650 2.49 -0.44 26.00
N GLN A 651 2.27 0.85 25.72
CA GLN A 651 0.97 1.42 25.33
C GLN A 651 1.10 2.46 24.20
N ALA A 652 0.08 2.52 23.35
CA ALA A 652 -0.02 3.48 22.25
C ALA A 652 -0.60 4.83 22.67
N LEU A 653 -0.17 5.88 21.97
CA LEU A 653 -0.73 7.24 22.07
C LEU A 653 -2.18 7.28 21.57
N ASP A 654 -3.12 7.60 22.48
CA ASP A 654 -4.56 7.38 22.32
C ASP A 654 -5.39 8.66 22.47
N CYS A 655 -6.26 8.94 21.50
CA CYS A 655 -7.29 9.97 21.61
C CYS A 655 -8.44 9.47 22.50
N ASN A 656 -8.42 9.86 23.77
CA ASN A 656 -9.26 9.30 24.82
C ASN A 656 -10.75 9.22 24.45
N GLY A 657 -11.35 8.04 24.59
CA GLY A 657 -12.75 7.79 24.27
C GLY A 657 -13.08 7.90 22.77
N GLN A 658 -12.06 7.84 21.91
CA GLN A 658 -12.15 8.00 20.45
C GLN A 658 -12.69 9.37 20.00
N ALA A 659 -12.60 10.39 20.88
CA ALA A 659 -13.16 11.71 20.62
C ALA A 659 -12.34 12.52 19.61
N THR A 660 -13.03 13.28 18.75
CA THR A 660 -12.44 14.01 17.61
C THR A 660 -12.48 15.53 17.76
N ALA A 661 -12.85 16.05 18.93
CA ALA A 661 -12.96 17.48 19.20
C ALA A 661 -11.61 18.11 19.58
N ALA A 662 -11.46 19.42 19.35
CA ALA A 662 -10.39 20.19 19.98
C ALA A 662 -10.56 20.18 21.51
N GLY A 663 -9.44 20.14 22.24
CA GLY A 663 -9.42 19.92 23.68
C GLY A 663 -9.65 18.46 24.11
N THR A 664 -9.71 17.49 23.18
CA THR A 664 -9.71 16.06 23.56
C THR A 664 -8.36 15.71 24.15
N LYS A 665 -8.36 15.15 25.37
CA LYS A 665 -7.18 14.54 26.01
C LYS A 665 -6.55 13.48 25.10
N VAL A 666 -5.24 13.54 24.90
CA VAL A 666 -4.49 12.44 24.30
C VAL A 666 -3.64 11.80 25.40
N GLY A 667 -3.88 10.53 25.68
CA GLY A 667 -3.22 9.75 26.74
C GLY A 667 -2.56 8.50 26.19
N LEU A 668 -2.51 7.44 27.00
CA LEU A 668 -1.99 6.14 26.60
C LEU A 668 -3.04 5.04 26.82
N TRP A 669 -3.09 4.08 25.90
CA TRP A 669 -3.98 2.92 25.99
C TRP A 669 -3.39 1.69 25.29
N GLU A 670 -3.97 0.51 25.54
CA GLU A 670 -3.64 -0.74 24.84
C GLU A 670 -3.92 -0.62 23.33
N SER A 671 -3.01 -1.14 22.50
CA SER A 671 -3.06 -1.03 21.04
C SER A 671 -4.20 -1.83 20.41
N GLY A 672 -5.28 -1.13 20.04
CA GLY A 672 -6.42 -1.68 19.31
C GLY A 672 -6.31 -1.54 17.79
N GLY A 673 -5.43 -0.66 17.29
CA GLY A 673 -5.29 -0.39 15.85
C GLY A 673 -6.39 0.48 15.24
N GLY A 674 -7.21 1.14 16.07
CA GLY A 674 -8.27 2.03 15.61
C GLY A 674 -7.76 3.43 15.23
N ALA A 675 -8.50 4.16 14.40
CA ALA A 675 -8.14 5.49 13.89
C ALA A 675 -7.97 6.60 14.96
N HIS A 676 -8.21 6.30 16.24
CA HIS A 676 -7.96 7.18 17.39
C HIS A 676 -6.55 7.00 17.99
N GLN A 677 -5.82 5.96 17.56
CA GLN A 677 -4.41 5.67 17.91
C GLN A 677 -3.48 5.84 16.70
N ALA A 678 -4.02 6.29 15.56
CA ALA A 678 -3.33 6.39 14.28
C ALA A 678 -3.11 7.86 13.89
N TRP A 679 -1.91 8.18 13.43
CA TRP A 679 -1.42 9.54 13.22
C TRP A 679 -0.76 9.67 11.84
N TYR A 680 -1.12 10.71 11.09
CA TYR A 680 -0.32 11.17 9.96
C TYR A 680 0.89 11.94 10.50
N ILE A 681 2.09 11.61 10.03
CA ILE A 681 3.31 12.38 10.30
C ILE A 681 3.49 13.35 9.14
N ARG A 682 3.44 14.65 9.42
CA ARG A 682 3.47 15.71 8.41
C ARG A 682 4.64 16.63 8.67
N SER A 683 5.66 16.63 7.81
CA SER A 683 6.77 17.59 7.91
C SER A 683 6.22 19.02 7.90
N VAL A 684 6.75 19.86 8.80
CA VAL A 684 6.43 21.30 8.80
C VAL A 684 7.37 22.10 7.91
N GLU A 685 8.30 21.46 7.18
CA GLU A 685 9.14 22.13 6.19
C GLU A 685 8.33 22.41 4.91
N ALA A 686 8.30 23.68 4.51
CA ALA A 686 7.61 24.10 3.31
C ALA A 686 8.49 23.88 2.06
N THR A 687 7.95 23.18 1.06
CA THR A 687 8.63 22.88 -0.22
C THR A 687 8.56 24.02 -1.22
N GLY A 688 7.78 25.07 -0.93
CA GLY A 688 7.65 26.26 -1.77
C GLY A 688 6.35 27.02 -1.50
N ALA A 689 5.91 27.81 -2.48
CA ALA A 689 4.62 28.49 -2.46
C ALA A 689 3.95 28.44 -3.84
N LYS A 690 2.63 28.58 -3.86
CA LYS A 690 1.81 28.63 -5.07
C LYS A 690 2.24 29.80 -5.95
N ALA A 691 2.55 29.50 -7.21
CA ALA A 691 2.84 30.50 -8.22
C ALA A 691 1.67 31.49 -8.36
N VAL A 692 2.00 32.75 -8.64
CA VAL A 692 1.04 33.84 -8.77
C VAL A 692 1.14 34.41 -10.17
N ASP A 693 0.24 34.01 -11.06
CA ASP A 693 0.16 34.55 -12.41
C ASP A 693 -0.90 35.66 -12.47
N ILE A 694 -0.53 36.81 -13.03
CA ILE A 694 -1.39 38.00 -13.11
C ILE A 694 -1.26 38.63 -14.49
N GLN A 695 -2.38 38.97 -15.13
CA GLN A 695 -2.39 39.77 -16.34
C GLN A 695 -2.53 41.27 -16.02
N THR A 696 -1.91 42.13 -16.84
CA THR A 696 -2.15 43.58 -16.80
C THR A 696 -1.94 44.24 -18.17
N PRO A 697 -2.72 45.27 -18.55
CA PRO A 697 -2.42 46.05 -19.74
C PRO A 697 -1.15 46.90 -19.61
N VAL A 698 -0.50 47.16 -20.75
CA VAL A 698 0.72 47.98 -20.84
C VAL A 698 0.56 49.33 -20.14
N GLY A 699 1.51 49.65 -19.27
CA GLY A 699 1.55 50.87 -18.46
C GLY A 699 0.66 50.85 -17.21
N THR A 700 0.00 49.73 -16.91
CA THR A 700 -0.80 49.57 -15.68
C THR A 700 -0.05 48.73 -14.66
N VAL A 701 0.03 49.22 -13.42
CA VAL A 701 0.62 48.45 -12.30
C VAL A 701 -0.47 47.56 -11.70
N PRO A 702 -0.29 46.23 -11.67
CA PRO A 702 -1.29 45.32 -11.09
C PRO A 702 -1.29 45.38 -9.56
N GLU A 703 -2.41 45.01 -8.96
CA GLU A 703 -2.48 44.74 -7.52
C GLU A 703 -2.03 43.29 -7.27
N LEU A 704 -0.87 43.12 -6.65
CA LEU A 704 -0.35 41.80 -6.26
C LEU A 704 -1.09 41.28 -5.00
N PRO A 705 -1.34 39.97 -4.87
CA PRO A 705 -2.10 39.43 -3.75
C PRO A 705 -1.38 39.64 -2.42
N ALA A 706 -2.13 39.98 -1.37
CA ALA A 706 -1.58 40.18 -0.03
C ALA A 706 -1.14 38.88 0.67
N THR A 707 -1.50 37.71 0.13
CA THR A 707 -1.12 36.39 0.66
C THR A 707 -0.70 35.42 -0.44
N VAL A 708 0.16 34.47 -0.11
CA VAL A 708 0.48 33.29 -0.94
C VAL A 708 0.16 32.00 -0.18
N THR A 709 -0.16 30.92 -0.89
CA THR A 709 -0.38 29.60 -0.29
C THR A 709 0.93 28.82 -0.25
N PRO A 710 1.46 28.42 0.92
CA PRO A 710 2.65 27.57 1.00
C PRO A 710 2.32 26.13 0.59
N TYR A 711 3.32 25.42 0.05
CA TYR A 711 3.28 23.99 -0.23
C TYR A 711 4.16 23.22 0.76
N TYR A 712 3.73 22.01 1.07
CA TYR A 712 4.45 21.01 1.87
C TYR A 712 4.38 19.66 1.15
N VAL A 713 5.14 18.67 1.61
CA VAL A 713 5.07 17.29 1.07
C VAL A 713 3.64 16.71 1.14
N TRP A 714 2.82 17.16 2.08
CA TRP A 714 1.42 16.75 2.26
C TRP A 714 0.37 17.68 1.59
N GLY A 715 0.78 18.70 0.83
CA GLY A 715 -0.11 19.55 0.02
C GLY A 715 -0.13 21.04 0.35
N GLU A 716 -1.26 21.71 0.08
CA GLU A 716 -1.45 23.15 0.34
C GLU A 716 -1.65 23.46 1.84
N GLY A 717 -0.90 24.44 2.36
CA GLY A 717 -1.09 24.98 3.70
C GLY A 717 -2.10 26.14 3.76
N GLN A 718 -2.15 26.82 4.91
CA GLN A 718 -2.93 28.05 5.05
C GLN A 718 -2.24 29.23 4.35
N PRO A 719 -2.97 30.14 3.67
CA PRO A 719 -2.39 31.33 3.06
C PRO A 719 -1.66 32.21 4.08
N VAL A 720 -0.44 32.63 3.74
CA VAL A 720 0.46 33.43 4.57
C VAL A 720 0.67 34.81 3.96
N ALA A 721 0.90 35.83 4.78
CA ALA A 721 1.14 37.20 4.30
C ALA A 721 2.47 37.29 3.52
N VAL A 722 2.44 37.96 2.37
CA VAL A 722 3.61 38.18 1.52
C VAL A 722 3.94 39.67 1.40
N THR A 723 5.22 40.00 1.36
CA THR A 723 5.72 41.34 1.01
C THR A 723 6.43 41.25 -0.33
N TRP A 724 5.89 41.89 -1.37
CA TRP A 724 6.43 41.90 -2.73
C TRP A 724 7.43 43.04 -2.95
N ASP A 725 8.54 42.78 -3.65
CA ASP A 725 9.46 43.83 -4.11
C ASP A 725 8.92 44.52 -5.37
N THR A 726 8.07 45.51 -5.16
CA THR A 726 7.41 46.27 -6.24
C THR A 726 8.22 47.47 -6.74
N ALA A 727 9.48 47.65 -6.30
CA ALA A 727 10.23 48.89 -6.52
C ALA A 727 10.47 49.23 -8.00
N ALA A 728 10.67 48.23 -8.85
CA ALA A 728 10.89 48.39 -10.30
C ALA A 728 9.62 48.14 -11.15
N LEU A 729 8.55 47.59 -10.56
CA LEU A 729 7.39 47.08 -11.29
C LEU A 729 6.72 48.16 -12.15
N ALA A 730 6.63 49.39 -11.65
CA ALA A 730 6.00 50.51 -12.37
C ALA A 730 6.73 50.92 -13.66
N ASP A 731 8.06 50.74 -13.72
CA ASP A 731 8.84 50.99 -14.93
C ASP A 731 8.83 49.78 -15.87
N GLN A 732 8.81 48.55 -15.31
CA GLN A 732 8.85 47.30 -16.06
C GLN A 732 7.56 46.98 -16.82
N VAL A 733 6.38 47.34 -16.29
CA VAL A 733 5.09 47.18 -17.01
C VAL A 733 4.91 48.17 -18.18
N GLY A 734 5.91 49.00 -18.49
CA GLY A 734 5.85 49.98 -19.58
C GLY A 734 5.92 49.39 -21.01
N ALA A 735 6.17 48.09 -21.14
CA ALA A 735 6.23 47.35 -22.41
C ALA A 735 5.56 45.98 -22.30
N GLU A 736 5.16 45.40 -23.43
CA GLU A 736 4.63 44.03 -23.49
C GLU A 736 5.70 43.00 -23.15
N GLY A 737 5.32 41.94 -22.42
CA GLY A 737 6.24 40.88 -21.96
C GLY A 737 5.84 40.29 -20.61
N VAL A 738 6.75 39.54 -19.99
CA VAL A 738 6.54 38.97 -18.64
C VAL A 738 7.50 39.62 -17.64
N VAL A 739 6.97 40.08 -16.51
CA VAL A 739 7.74 40.69 -15.42
C VAL A 739 7.63 39.81 -14.17
N THR A 740 8.74 39.22 -13.75
CA THR A 740 8.80 38.44 -12.51
C THR A 740 9.03 39.35 -11.30
N VAL A 741 8.13 39.30 -10.33
CA VAL A 741 8.23 40.00 -9.04
C VAL A 741 8.51 38.99 -7.95
N THR A 742 9.58 39.18 -7.18
CA THR A 742 9.89 38.36 -6.01
C THR A 742 9.19 38.90 -4.76
N GLY A 743 8.80 38.00 -3.87
CA GLY A 743 8.29 38.34 -2.55
C GLY A 743 9.04 37.62 -1.44
N THR A 744 8.78 38.04 -0.21
CA THR A 744 9.16 37.32 1.01
C THR A 744 7.92 37.07 1.85
N ALA A 745 7.75 35.84 2.31
CA ALA A 745 6.69 35.45 3.24
C ALA A 745 7.30 34.58 4.36
N THR A 746 6.59 34.46 5.47
CA THR A 746 6.94 33.54 6.56
C THR A 746 5.68 32.80 6.97
N ASP A 747 5.76 31.48 7.10
CA ASP A 747 4.61 30.69 7.53
C ASP A 747 4.43 30.64 9.06
N VAL A 748 3.39 29.92 9.50
CA VAL A 748 3.09 29.78 10.93
C VAL A 748 4.15 28.97 11.69
N TYR A 749 4.91 28.10 11.03
CA TYR A 749 5.97 27.29 11.64
C TYR A 749 7.29 28.05 11.73
N GLY A 750 7.45 29.09 10.92
CA GLY A 750 8.61 29.98 10.89
C GLY A 750 9.52 29.81 9.67
N ASN A 751 9.09 29.05 8.65
CA ASN A 751 9.86 28.90 7.42
C ASN A 751 9.81 30.19 6.60
N GLU A 752 10.95 30.64 6.09
CA GLU A 752 11.04 31.75 5.14
C GLU A 752 10.77 31.24 3.72
N LEU A 753 9.92 31.96 2.99
CA LEU A 753 9.45 31.62 1.66
C LEU A 753 9.77 32.76 0.70
N HIS A 754 10.21 32.40 -0.51
CA HIS A 754 10.51 33.34 -1.59
C HIS A 754 9.55 33.13 -2.78
N PRO A 755 8.25 33.47 -2.64
CA PRO A 755 7.29 33.34 -3.72
C PRO A 755 7.65 34.27 -4.90
N THR A 756 7.27 33.85 -6.11
CA THR A 756 7.37 34.65 -7.33
C THR A 756 5.98 34.89 -7.92
N ALA A 757 5.74 36.12 -8.38
CA ALA A 757 4.60 36.47 -9.20
C ALA A 757 5.05 36.79 -10.63
N SER A 758 4.39 36.18 -11.62
CA SER A 758 4.61 36.44 -13.04
C SER A 758 3.54 37.41 -13.52
N VAL A 759 3.93 38.64 -13.85
CA VAL A 759 3.05 39.66 -14.40
C VAL A 759 3.14 39.64 -15.93
N TYR A 760 2.08 39.16 -16.57
CA TYR A 760 1.93 39.11 -18.03
C TYR A 760 1.37 40.45 -18.51
N VAL A 761 2.24 41.25 -19.13
CA VAL A 761 1.95 42.61 -19.58
C VAL A 761 1.56 42.60 -21.05
N GLY A 762 0.32 42.98 -21.35
CA GLY A 762 -0.21 43.03 -22.71
C GLY A 762 -1.72 42.86 -22.77
N THR A 763 -2.29 42.99 -23.96
CA THR A 763 -3.72 42.74 -24.20
C THR A 763 -3.97 41.26 -24.49
N PHE A 764 -5.15 40.75 -24.17
CA PHE A 764 -5.53 39.40 -24.60
C PHE A 764 -5.52 39.31 -26.14
N THR A 765 -4.90 38.25 -26.66
CA THR A 765 -4.73 38.02 -28.10
C THR A 765 -5.58 36.87 -28.63
N VAL A 766 -5.93 35.92 -27.76
CA VAL A 766 -6.71 34.71 -28.10
C VAL A 766 -7.48 34.21 -26.88
N THR A 767 -8.57 33.47 -27.11
CA THR A 767 -9.32 32.75 -26.07
C THR A 767 -9.43 31.27 -26.42
N ASP A 768 -9.51 30.42 -25.41
CA ASP A 768 -9.68 28.98 -25.59
C ASP A 768 -11.09 28.64 -26.09
N PRO A 769 -11.21 27.74 -27.09
CA PRO A 769 -12.50 27.31 -27.60
C PRO A 769 -13.19 26.41 -26.58
N VAL A 770 -14.45 26.71 -26.30
CA VAL A 770 -15.26 25.98 -25.32
C VAL A 770 -16.34 25.13 -25.99
N SER A 771 -16.74 24.03 -25.35
CA SER A 771 -17.88 23.20 -25.78
C SER A 771 -18.92 23.03 -24.68
N VAL A 772 -20.15 22.75 -25.09
CA VAL A 772 -21.20 22.18 -24.23
C VAL A 772 -21.94 21.11 -24.99
N THR A 773 -22.36 20.05 -24.30
CA THR A 773 -23.15 18.96 -24.90
C THR A 773 -24.56 19.01 -24.33
N VAL A 774 -25.56 18.98 -25.21
CA VAL A 774 -27.00 19.07 -24.88
C VAL A 774 -27.78 17.96 -25.56
N GLY A 775 -28.92 17.59 -24.99
CA GLY A 775 -29.77 16.53 -25.52
C GLY A 775 -30.57 16.97 -26.74
N VAL A 776 -30.81 16.05 -27.66
CA VAL A 776 -31.72 16.28 -28.80
C VAL A 776 -33.11 16.73 -28.32
N GLY A 777 -33.60 17.83 -28.91
CA GLY A 777 -34.85 18.48 -28.54
C GLY A 777 -34.76 19.47 -27.36
N SER A 778 -33.55 19.84 -26.91
CA SER A 778 -33.38 20.98 -26.01
C SER A 778 -33.81 22.30 -26.65
N ASN A 779 -34.20 23.27 -25.83
CA ASN A 779 -34.57 24.63 -26.29
C ASN A 779 -33.44 25.64 -26.06
N LEU A 780 -33.48 26.78 -26.75
CA LEU A 780 -32.45 27.81 -26.70
C LEU A 780 -32.16 28.31 -25.28
N ALA A 781 -33.16 28.39 -24.40
CA ALA A 781 -32.95 28.84 -23.03
C ALA A 781 -32.18 27.81 -22.18
N GLU A 782 -32.35 26.50 -22.44
CA GLU A 782 -31.55 25.45 -21.81
C GLU A 782 -30.09 25.52 -22.28
N VAL A 783 -29.85 25.71 -23.58
CA VAL A 783 -28.49 25.83 -24.14
C VAL A 783 -27.80 27.11 -23.65
N GLN A 784 -28.52 28.23 -23.57
CA GLN A 784 -28.03 29.49 -22.99
C GLN A 784 -27.67 29.36 -21.51
N ALA A 785 -28.38 28.52 -20.74
CA ALA A 785 -28.08 28.26 -19.34
C ALA A 785 -26.90 27.29 -19.15
N ALA A 786 -26.60 26.44 -20.14
CA ALA A 786 -25.44 25.55 -20.15
C ALA A 786 -24.15 26.24 -20.60
N ALA A 787 -24.24 27.27 -21.45
CA ALA A 787 -23.10 28.02 -21.96
C ALA A 787 -22.27 28.66 -20.82
N PRO A 788 -20.92 28.59 -20.87
CA PRO A 788 -20.09 29.13 -19.81
C PRO A 788 -20.14 30.67 -19.80
N ALA A 789 -20.13 31.25 -18.60
CA ALA A 789 -20.15 32.71 -18.41
C ALA A 789 -18.76 33.37 -18.58
N THR A 790 -17.71 32.56 -18.67
CA THR A 790 -16.32 32.97 -18.90
C THR A 790 -15.67 32.06 -19.94
N VAL A 791 -14.63 32.54 -20.61
CA VAL A 791 -13.67 31.73 -21.36
C VAL A 791 -12.26 32.05 -20.88
N ASP A 792 -11.35 31.09 -21.00
CA ASP A 792 -9.94 31.33 -20.70
C ASP A 792 -9.29 32.14 -21.83
N ALA A 793 -8.50 33.14 -21.47
CA ALA A 793 -7.88 34.12 -22.36
C ALA A 793 -6.38 34.24 -22.10
N HIS A 794 -5.62 34.53 -23.16
CA HIS A 794 -4.16 34.52 -23.13
C HIS A 794 -3.55 35.79 -23.71
N VAL A 795 -2.42 36.23 -23.12
CA VAL A 795 -1.53 37.25 -23.65
C VAL A 795 -0.33 36.54 -24.24
N GLY A 796 -0.33 36.29 -25.56
CA GLY A 796 0.68 35.44 -26.19
C GLY A 796 0.60 34.00 -25.69
N ASP A 797 1.69 33.50 -25.10
CA ASP A 797 1.85 32.15 -24.54
C ASP A 797 1.56 32.07 -23.03
N SER A 798 0.96 33.10 -22.44
CA SER A 798 0.65 33.14 -21.00
C SER A 798 -0.19 31.95 -20.52
N PRO A 799 -0.22 31.67 -19.20
CA PRO A 799 -1.29 30.91 -18.56
C PRO A 799 -2.67 31.46 -18.91
N ALA A 800 -3.69 30.63 -18.69
CA ALA A 800 -5.09 30.95 -18.87
C ALA A 800 -5.59 31.95 -17.82
N PHE A 801 -6.25 33.02 -18.27
CA PHE A 801 -6.98 33.97 -17.42
C PHE A 801 -8.48 33.93 -17.76
N ALA A 802 -9.33 33.59 -16.78
CA ALA A 802 -10.76 33.44 -17.00
C ALA A 802 -11.47 34.79 -17.15
N GLU A 803 -11.92 35.11 -18.37
CA GLU A 803 -12.53 36.39 -18.73
C GLU A 803 -14.02 36.29 -19.08
N ALA A 804 -14.80 37.32 -18.76
CA ALA A 804 -16.24 37.33 -18.96
C ALA A 804 -16.62 37.45 -20.44
N VAL A 805 -17.45 36.51 -20.92
CA VAL A 805 -17.81 36.39 -22.35
C VAL A 805 -19.26 36.79 -22.65
N ALA A 806 -19.45 37.50 -23.76
CA ALA A 806 -20.75 37.81 -24.33
C ALA A 806 -21.01 36.97 -25.60
N TRP A 807 -21.88 35.96 -25.48
CA TRP A 807 -22.29 35.09 -26.59
C TRP A 807 -23.35 35.73 -27.50
N ASP A 808 -23.18 35.65 -28.82
CA ASP A 808 -24.14 36.11 -29.83
C ASP A 808 -25.11 34.98 -30.24
N TRP A 809 -26.29 35.00 -29.63
CA TRP A 809 -27.38 34.06 -29.92
C TRP A 809 -28.30 34.50 -31.08
N SER A 810 -28.02 35.61 -31.76
CA SER A 810 -28.96 36.21 -32.73
C SER A 810 -29.26 35.34 -33.96
N GLY A 811 -28.40 34.36 -34.25
CA GLY A 811 -28.55 33.38 -35.32
C GLY A 811 -28.97 31.97 -34.88
N VAL A 812 -29.32 31.76 -33.60
CA VAL A 812 -29.55 30.42 -33.02
C VAL A 812 -30.99 30.28 -32.49
N SER A 813 -31.59 29.10 -32.62
CA SER A 813 -32.99 28.83 -32.29
C SER A 813 -33.22 27.40 -31.81
N ASP A 814 -34.39 27.13 -31.20
CA ASP A 814 -34.82 25.77 -30.80
C ASP A 814 -34.76 24.74 -31.95
N ALA A 815 -34.86 25.19 -33.20
CA ALA A 815 -34.82 24.31 -34.36
C ALA A 815 -33.42 23.72 -34.61
N ASP A 816 -32.36 24.40 -34.19
CA ASP A 816 -30.97 24.00 -34.38
C ASP A 816 -30.56 22.86 -33.43
N PHE A 817 -31.36 22.61 -32.39
CA PHE A 817 -31.18 21.54 -31.41
C PHE A 817 -32.19 20.38 -31.58
N ALA A 818 -33.04 20.44 -32.61
CA ALA A 818 -34.11 19.46 -32.84
C ALA A 818 -33.63 18.11 -33.42
N ALA A 819 -32.35 18.00 -33.80
CA ALA A 819 -31.69 16.80 -34.30
C ALA A 819 -30.24 16.76 -33.83
N THR A 820 -29.62 15.58 -33.83
CA THR A 820 -28.20 15.41 -33.47
C THR A 820 -27.29 16.13 -34.46
N GLY A 821 -26.21 16.74 -33.97
CA GLY A 821 -25.32 17.58 -34.77
C GLY A 821 -24.43 18.49 -33.93
N LYS A 822 -23.90 19.54 -34.55
CA LYS A 822 -23.17 20.61 -33.86
C LYS A 822 -23.56 22.00 -34.35
N GLN A 823 -23.66 22.94 -33.42
CA GLN A 823 -23.97 24.35 -33.68
C GLN A 823 -22.88 25.22 -33.04
N VAL A 824 -22.28 26.12 -33.82
CA VAL A 824 -21.27 27.07 -33.30
C VAL A 824 -21.94 28.39 -32.94
N VAL A 825 -21.56 28.95 -31.79
CA VAL A 825 -22.06 30.22 -31.25
C VAL A 825 -20.85 31.15 -31.07
N PRO A 826 -20.76 32.25 -31.83
CA PRO A 826 -19.70 33.25 -31.63
C PRO A 826 -19.87 33.97 -30.30
N GLY A 827 -18.77 34.38 -29.68
CA GLY A 827 -18.76 35.26 -28.52
C GLY A 827 -17.65 36.29 -28.59
N THR A 828 -17.66 37.23 -27.64
CA THR A 828 -16.58 38.20 -27.45
C THR A 828 -16.26 38.43 -25.98
N ILE A 829 -14.98 38.61 -25.66
CA ILE A 829 -14.49 39.16 -24.39
C ILE A 829 -13.92 40.57 -24.62
N ALA A 830 -13.70 41.35 -23.56
CA ALA A 830 -12.88 42.55 -23.65
C ALA A 830 -11.40 42.18 -23.78
N ALA A 831 -10.60 42.92 -24.56
CA ALA A 831 -9.18 42.59 -24.77
C ALA A 831 -8.25 42.98 -23.59
N GLY A 832 -8.80 43.46 -22.46
CA GLY A 832 -8.04 43.88 -21.30
C GLY A 832 -7.28 45.20 -21.45
N ASP A 833 -7.44 45.93 -22.56
CA ASP A 833 -6.73 47.19 -22.87
C ASP A 833 -7.27 48.44 -22.15
N GLY A 834 -8.37 48.30 -21.40
CA GLY A 834 -9.10 49.42 -20.78
C GLY A 834 -9.97 50.24 -21.76
N GLY A 835 -10.15 49.76 -22.99
CA GLY A 835 -10.96 50.36 -24.05
C GLY A 835 -12.14 49.49 -24.51
N ASP A 836 -12.64 49.77 -25.71
CA ASP A 836 -13.78 49.06 -26.33
C ASP A 836 -13.33 47.92 -27.28
N THR A 837 -12.05 47.48 -27.22
CA THR A 837 -11.56 46.41 -28.09
C THR A 837 -11.93 45.03 -27.55
N THR A 838 -12.18 44.08 -28.45
CA THR A 838 -12.66 42.74 -28.09
C THR A 838 -11.87 41.64 -28.78
N VAL A 839 -11.75 40.51 -28.09
CA VAL A 839 -11.21 39.24 -28.63
C VAL A 839 -12.39 38.32 -28.92
N ALA A 840 -12.32 37.59 -30.03
CA ALA A 840 -13.37 36.65 -30.42
C ALA A 840 -13.24 35.33 -29.63
N ALA A 841 -14.37 34.85 -29.11
CA ALA A 841 -14.51 33.57 -28.43
C ALA A 841 -15.42 32.63 -29.23
N THR A 842 -15.27 31.32 -29.04
CA THR A 842 -16.02 30.29 -29.78
C THR A 842 -16.62 29.27 -28.82
N LEU A 843 -17.94 29.06 -28.92
CA LEU A 843 -18.65 27.98 -28.23
C LEU A 843 -19.18 26.97 -29.26
N THR A 844 -18.81 25.70 -29.10
CA THR A 844 -19.37 24.58 -29.87
C THR A 844 -20.44 23.86 -29.04
N VAL A 845 -21.69 23.95 -29.46
CA VAL A 845 -22.81 23.20 -28.88
C VAL A 845 -22.95 21.87 -29.62
N TYR A 846 -22.66 20.76 -28.95
CA TYR A 846 -22.94 19.41 -29.43
C TYR A 846 -24.35 18.99 -29.06
N VAL A 847 -25.11 18.48 -30.02
CA VAL A 847 -26.45 17.94 -29.82
C VAL A 847 -26.39 16.43 -30.01
N THR A 848 -26.63 15.68 -28.94
CA THR A 848 -26.50 14.21 -28.94
C THR A 848 -27.79 13.53 -28.46
N GLU A 849 -27.88 12.21 -28.68
CA GLU A 849 -29.00 11.43 -28.15
C GLU A 849 -29.03 11.47 -26.62
N ILE A 850 -30.22 11.45 -26.03
CA ILE A 850 -30.40 11.43 -24.58
C ILE A 850 -30.21 9.98 -24.09
N GLY A 851 -29.23 9.78 -23.20
CA GLY A 851 -28.89 8.52 -22.57
C GLY A 851 -29.00 8.54 -21.04
N LYS A 852 -28.51 7.45 -20.44
CA LYS A 852 -28.45 7.23 -18.99
C LYS A 852 -27.33 8.09 -18.37
N GLY A 853 -27.69 9.13 -17.64
CA GLY A 853 -26.78 9.99 -16.88
C GLY A 853 -26.38 9.39 -15.52
N GLY A 854 -25.92 10.24 -14.60
CA GLY A 854 -25.50 9.84 -13.24
C GLY A 854 -26.67 9.43 -12.33
N ASN A 855 -26.37 8.65 -11.28
CA ASN A 855 -27.35 8.28 -10.24
C ASN A 855 -27.60 9.48 -9.31
N VAL A 856 -28.78 10.09 -9.41
CA VAL A 856 -29.15 11.32 -8.69
C VAL A 856 -29.34 11.14 -7.18
N LEU A 857 -29.34 9.90 -6.70
CA LEU A 857 -29.46 9.57 -5.27
C LEU A 857 -28.09 9.43 -4.58
N SER A 858 -27.01 9.23 -5.34
CA SER A 858 -25.65 9.10 -4.80
C SER A 858 -25.21 10.38 -4.09
N GLY A 859 -24.76 10.26 -2.84
CA GLY A 859 -24.36 11.40 -2.00
C GLY A 859 -25.50 12.36 -1.59
N ASN A 860 -26.76 12.07 -1.96
CA ASN A 860 -27.91 12.94 -1.68
C ASN A 860 -29.18 12.09 -1.39
N CYS A 861 -29.03 11.10 -0.52
CA CYS A 861 -30.06 10.11 -0.18
C CYS A 861 -31.18 10.70 0.72
N SER A 862 -31.98 11.61 0.15
CA SER A 862 -33.12 12.26 0.80
C SER A 862 -34.40 11.44 0.65
N VAL A 863 -34.53 10.38 1.45
CA VAL A 863 -35.63 9.39 1.34
C VAL A 863 -36.54 9.39 2.56
N THR A 864 -37.84 9.18 2.30
CA THR A 864 -38.90 9.01 3.31
C THR A 864 -39.73 7.76 3.00
N ALA A 865 -40.26 7.09 4.01
CA ALA A 865 -41.01 5.84 3.86
C ALA A 865 -42.41 5.92 4.48
N SER A 866 -43.30 5.02 4.08
CA SER A 866 -44.64 4.85 4.66
C SER A 866 -44.62 4.42 6.13
N SER A 867 -43.63 3.62 6.53
CA SER A 867 -43.45 3.11 7.91
C SER A 867 -42.37 3.86 8.69
N THR A 868 -42.69 4.32 9.89
CA THR A 868 -41.81 5.17 10.73
C THR A 868 -41.00 4.41 11.80
N GLU A 869 -40.63 3.14 11.57
CA GLU A 869 -39.67 2.47 12.45
C GLU A 869 -38.28 3.09 12.27
N THR A 870 -37.82 3.84 13.26
CA THR A 870 -36.39 4.08 13.48
C THR A 870 -35.75 2.83 14.09
N ASN A 871 -35.81 1.70 13.38
CA ASN A 871 -34.87 0.62 13.63
C ASN A 871 -33.52 1.10 13.12
N SER A 872 -32.56 1.29 14.04
CA SER A 872 -31.19 1.73 13.71
C SER A 872 -30.49 0.84 12.68
N ASN A 873 -30.98 -0.39 12.52
CA ASN A 873 -30.35 -1.43 11.72
C ASN A 873 -31.01 -1.62 10.33
N ALA A 874 -32.03 -0.81 9.97
CA ALA A 874 -32.69 -0.86 8.66
C ALA A 874 -33.37 0.47 8.21
N PRO A 875 -32.73 1.66 8.36
CA PRO A 875 -33.29 2.94 7.90
C PRO A 875 -33.54 2.97 6.39
N ALA A 876 -34.49 3.82 5.96
CA ALA A 876 -34.78 4.00 4.53
C ALA A 876 -33.57 4.48 3.71
N SER A 877 -32.60 5.17 4.34
CA SER A 877 -31.37 5.62 3.68
C SER A 877 -30.48 4.49 3.16
N TYR A 878 -30.65 3.26 3.64
CA TYR A 878 -29.97 2.09 3.08
C TYR A 878 -30.41 1.78 1.63
N THR A 879 -31.53 2.35 1.16
CA THR A 879 -31.96 2.22 -0.24
C THR A 879 -31.28 3.19 -1.20
N CYS A 880 -30.31 3.99 -0.74
CA CYS A 880 -29.47 4.83 -1.57
C CYS A 880 -28.09 5.13 -0.95
N ASP A 881 -27.54 4.21 -0.14
CA ASP A 881 -26.17 4.30 0.37
C ASP A 881 -25.13 3.71 -0.59
N GLY A 882 -25.56 2.88 -1.55
CA GLY A 882 -24.72 2.20 -2.52
C GLY A 882 -24.23 0.81 -2.10
N ASP A 883 -24.57 0.33 -0.90
CA ASP A 883 -24.23 -1.01 -0.39
C ASP A 883 -25.41 -1.99 -0.57
N PRO A 884 -25.37 -2.93 -1.54
CA PRO A 884 -26.43 -3.91 -1.72
C PRO A 884 -26.56 -4.93 -0.58
N GLY A 885 -25.64 -4.93 0.40
CA GLY A 885 -25.70 -5.70 1.63
C GLY A 885 -26.57 -5.06 2.74
N THR A 886 -26.81 -3.75 2.70
CA THR A 886 -27.76 -3.08 3.60
C THR A 886 -29.19 -3.20 3.06
N THR A 887 -30.20 -2.99 3.91
CA THR A 887 -31.61 -3.09 3.50
C THR A 887 -32.55 -2.20 4.31
N TRP A 888 -33.57 -1.64 3.66
CA TRP A 888 -34.76 -1.13 4.32
C TRP A 888 -35.85 -2.21 4.43
N SER A 889 -36.67 -2.14 5.48
CA SER A 889 -37.85 -2.99 5.68
C SER A 889 -38.98 -2.26 6.42
N ASN A 890 -40.23 -2.56 6.08
CA ASN A 890 -41.43 -2.07 6.79
C ASN A 890 -42.02 -3.09 7.80
N TRP A 891 -41.21 -4.05 8.26
CA TRP A 891 -41.58 -5.14 9.18
C TRP A 891 -42.50 -4.69 10.34
N GLY A 892 -43.56 -5.46 10.61
CA GLY A 892 -44.36 -5.34 11.83
C GLY A 892 -45.39 -4.20 11.88
N LYS A 893 -45.74 -3.58 10.73
CA LYS A 893 -46.68 -2.44 10.68
C LYS A 893 -48.08 -2.71 10.10
N ASN A 894 -48.35 -3.90 9.56
CA ASN A 894 -49.56 -4.18 8.77
C ASN A 894 -49.78 -3.12 7.67
N ASP A 895 -48.69 -2.60 7.09
CA ASP A 895 -48.74 -1.59 6.05
C ASP A 895 -49.07 -2.27 4.72
N THR A 896 -50.32 -2.10 4.28
CA THR A 896 -50.88 -2.76 3.09
C THR A 896 -50.61 -2.01 1.78
N ASP A 897 -49.94 -0.85 1.83
CA ASP A 897 -49.68 0.03 0.68
C ASP A 897 -48.31 0.75 0.84
N PRO A 898 -47.20 0.00 1.03
CA PRO A 898 -45.92 0.60 1.37
C PRO A 898 -45.34 1.41 0.23
N TRP A 899 -44.60 2.47 0.59
CA TRP A 899 -43.93 3.32 -0.38
C TRP A 899 -42.63 3.93 0.14
N LEU A 900 -41.73 4.22 -0.81
CA LEU A 900 -40.50 5.00 -0.61
C LEU A 900 -40.58 6.26 -1.49
N ALA A 901 -40.33 7.43 -0.92
CA ALA A 901 -40.34 8.71 -1.64
C ALA A 901 -39.01 9.44 -1.47
N TYR A 902 -38.38 9.74 -2.61
CA TYR A 902 -37.06 10.35 -2.73
C TYR A 902 -37.20 11.80 -3.20
N GLY A 903 -36.51 12.72 -2.54
CA GLY A 903 -36.34 14.10 -2.99
C GLY A 903 -35.06 14.24 -3.82
N LEU A 904 -35.15 14.87 -5.00
CA LEU A 904 -34.06 14.88 -5.98
C LEU A 904 -33.12 16.10 -5.87
N GLY A 905 -33.25 16.90 -4.81
CA GLY A 905 -32.49 18.15 -4.61
C GLY A 905 -32.90 19.32 -5.51
N GLY A 906 -33.82 19.11 -6.46
CA GLY A 906 -34.32 20.09 -7.42
C GLY A 906 -35.07 19.41 -8.56
N VAL A 907 -35.70 20.17 -9.44
CA VAL A 907 -36.42 19.62 -10.60
C VAL A 907 -35.43 19.00 -11.60
N LYS A 908 -35.57 17.71 -11.89
CA LYS A 908 -34.73 16.93 -12.81
C LYS A 908 -35.57 16.19 -13.85
N ARG A 909 -35.01 15.97 -15.04
CA ARG A 909 -35.48 14.97 -16.01
C ARG A 909 -34.78 13.64 -15.74
N LEU A 910 -35.52 12.55 -15.66
CA LEU A 910 -34.97 11.22 -15.40
C LEU A 910 -34.96 10.36 -16.66
N TYR A 911 -34.05 9.40 -16.72
CA TYR A 911 -33.90 8.43 -17.81
C TYR A 911 -34.45 7.06 -17.40
N SER A 912 -33.98 6.54 -16.26
CA SER A 912 -34.40 5.25 -15.75
C SER A 912 -34.32 5.16 -14.24
N LEU A 913 -35.04 4.20 -13.68
CA LEU A 913 -34.99 3.80 -12.28
C LEU A 913 -34.63 2.32 -12.21
N GLU A 914 -33.74 1.97 -11.31
CA GLU A 914 -33.31 0.60 -11.01
C GLU A 914 -33.70 0.30 -9.57
N PHE A 915 -34.44 -0.79 -9.36
CA PHE A 915 -34.99 -1.20 -8.07
C PHE A 915 -34.55 -2.63 -7.75
N GLN A 916 -33.87 -2.81 -6.62
CA GLN A 916 -33.26 -4.07 -6.21
C GLN A 916 -33.81 -4.55 -4.86
N VAL A 917 -34.15 -5.84 -4.80
CA VAL A 917 -34.57 -6.53 -3.56
C VAL A 917 -33.43 -7.35 -2.97
N SER A 918 -33.45 -7.51 -1.65
CA SER A 918 -32.40 -8.23 -0.90
C SER A 918 -32.63 -9.73 -0.84
N SER A 919 -31.55 -10.51 -0.75
CA SER A 919 -31.56 -11.93 -0.39
C SER A 919 -31.49 -12.12 1.11
N ARG A 920 -32.37 -12.97 1.63
CA ARG A 920 -32.02 -13.83 2.76
C ARG A 920 -32.19 -15.32 2.45
N LYS A 921 -31.68 -15.75 1.29
CA LYS A 921 -31.33 -17.17 1.10
C LYS A 921 -29.92 -17.39 1.65
N SER A 922 -29.84 -17.99 2.83
CA SER A 922 -28.59 -18.58 3.33
C SER A 922 -28.25 -19.90 2.63
N SER A 923 -29.28 -20.59 2.11
CA SER A 923 -29.20 -21.86 1.40
C SER A 923 -30.48 -22.10 0.58
N GLU A 924 -30.50 -23.15 -0.24
CA GLU A 924 -31.72 -23.53 -0.99
C GLU A 924 -32.83 -24.14 -0.11
N ASN A 925 -32.54 -24.52 1.14
CA ASN A 925 -33.41 -25.37 1.97
C ASN A 925 -33.98 -24.69 3.24
N GLU A 926 -33.73 -23.40 3.49
CA GLU A 926 -34.41 -22.68 4.58
C GLU A 926 -35.85 -22.27 4.18
N PRO A 927 -36.87 -22.60 4.99
CA PRO A 927 -38.22 -22.05 4.81
C PRO A 927 -38.26 -20.60 5.32
N THR A 928 -38.25 -19.63 4.41
CA THR A 928 -38.41 -18.21 4.74
C THR A 928 -39.79 -17.92 5.30
N TYR A 929 -39.90 -17.81 6.62
CA TYR A 929 -41.09 -17.31 7.30
C TYR A 929 -41.30 -15.81 7.03
N GLY A 930 -42.13 -15.52 6.02
CA GLY A 930 -42.84 -14.25 5.84
C GLY A 930 -42.18 -13.16 5.01
N GLU A 931 -40.99 -13.40 4.45
CA GLU A 931 -40.33 -12.44 3.56
C GLU A 931 -40.99 -12.43 2.17
N ALA A 932 -41.52 -11.27 1.74
CA ALA A 932 -42.06 -11.08 0.40
C ALA A 932 -41.36 -9.91 -0.31
N ALA A 933 -40.71 -10.20 -1.44
CA ALA A 933 -40.44 -9.15 -2.42
C ALA A 933 -41.79 -8.57 -2.89
N PRO A 934 -41.91 -7.24 -3.07
CA PRO A 934 -43.12 -6.69 -3.69
C PRO A 934 -43.31 -7.30 -5.08
N SER A 935 -44.54 -7.63 -5.47
CA SER A 935 -44.86 -8.20 -6.79
C SER A 935 -44.74 -7.17 -7.91
N GLN A 936 -45.08 -5.92 -7.59
CA GLN A 936 -45.12 -4.82 -8.53
C GLN A 936 -44.71 -3.52 -7.82
N ILE A 937 -44.12 -2.62 -8.59
CA ILE A 937 -43.90 -1.23 -8.23
C ILE A 937 -44.67 -0.30 -9.17
N ARG A 938 -45.27 0.76 -8.63
CA ARG A 938 -45.83 1.87 -9.40
C ARG A 938 -45.05 3.13 -9.06
N VAL A 939 -44.44 3.74 -10.07
CA VAL A 939 -43.74 5.02 -9.93
C VAL A 939 -44.75 6.16 -9.96
N GLU A 940 -44.55 7.16 -9.13
CA GLU A 940 -45.28 8.42 -9.10
C GLU A 940 -44.25 9.57 -9.08
N TYR A 941 -44.50 10.65 -9.83
CA TYR A 941 -43.68 11.87 -9.79
C TYR A 941 -44.41 12.98 -9.02
N ARG A 942 -43.66 13.94 -8.48
CA ARG A 942 -44.23 15.14 -7.86
C ARG A 942 -44.46 16.24 -8.89
N ASP A 943 -45.68 16.78 -8.96
CA ASP A 943 -46.00 17.93 -9.80
C ASP A 943 -45.68 19.28 -9.13
N ALA A 944 -45.89 20.39 -9.85
CA ALA A 944 -45.57 21.74 -9.38
C ALA A 944 -46.44 22.18 -8.19
N GLU A 945 -47.62 21.59 -8.02
CA GLU A 945 -48.53 21.76 -6.90
C GLU A 945 -48.22 20.81 -5.72
N GLY A 946 -47.14 20.03 -5.81
CA GLY A 946 -46.68 19.11 -4.78
C GLY A 946 -47.52 17.82 -4.67
N GLN A 947 -48.38 17.54 -5.64
CA GLN A 947 -49.16 16.29 -5.70
C GLN A 947 -48.33 15.16 -6.32
N TRP A 948 -48.62 13.93 -5.89
CA TRP A 948 -47.99 12.73 -6.44
C TRP A 948 -48.87 12.16 -7.56
N ILE A 949 -48.32 12.11 -8.78
CA ILE A 949 -49.02 11.70 -10.00
C ILE A 949 -48.43 10.38 -10.51
N PRO A 950 -49.23 9.32 -10.70
CA PRO A 950 -48.75 8.05 -11.25
C PRO A 950 -48.12 8.19 -12.64
N TRP A 951 -46.94 7.60 -12.80
CA TRP A 951 -46.22 7.47 -14.06
C TRP A 951 -46.30 6.04 -14.60
N GLY A 952 -46.24 5.91 -15.93
CA GLY A 952 -46.18 4.63 -16.64
C GLY A 952 -47.33 3.67 -16.28
N GLU A 953 -47.08 2.37 -16.46
CA GLU A 953 -47.85 1.30 -15.80
C GLU A 953 -47.07 0.71 -14.63
N ALA A 954 -47.71 -0.15 -13.82
CA ALA A 954 -47.00 -0.84 -12.75
C ALA A 954 -46.00 -1.86 -13.34
N ALA A 955 -44.73 -1.78 -12.96
CA ALA A 955 -43.70 -2.72 -13.38
C ALA A 955 -43.73 -3.96 -12.46
N ALA A 956 -43.65 -5.15 -13.04
CA ALA A 956 -43.43 -6.36 -12.27
C ALA A 956 -41.99 -6.37 -11.73
N VAL A 957 -41.84 -6.60 -10.43
CA VAL A 957 -40.54 -6.67 -9.77
C VAL A 957 -39.94 -8.04 -9.99
N ASN A 958 -38.63 -8.09 -10.25
CA ASN A 958 -37.88 -9.33 -10.21
C ASN A 958 -37.64 -9.75 -8.75
N PRO A 959 -38.20 -10.87 -8.25
CA PRO A 959 -38.04 -11.29 -6.87
C PRO A 959 -36.70 -12.00 -6.61
N VAL A 960 -35.87 -12.22 -7.65
CA VAL A 960 -34.52 -12.75 -7.49
C VAL A 960 -33.67 -11.68 -6.80
N ALA A 961 -33.09 -12.04 -5.66
CA ALA A 961 -32.21 -11.16 -4.92
C ALA A 961 -31.00 -10.70 -5.72
N GLY A 962 -30.60 -9.45 -5.54
CA GLY A 962 -29.55 -8.83 -6.36
C GLY A 962 -29.96 -8.52 -7.80
N ALA A 963 -31.09 -9.06 -8.29
CA ALA A 963 -31.57 -8.75 -9.62
C ALA A 963 -32.27 -7.38 -9.65
N VAL A 964 -31.94 -6.62 -10.69
CA VAL A 964 -32.43 -5.26 -10.89
C VAL A 964 -33.73 -5.26 -11.69
N THR A 965 -34.73 -4.55 -11.19
CA THR A 965 -35.93 -4.19 -11.96
C THR A 965 -35.74 -2.78 -12.52
N THR A 966 -35.61 -2.66 -13.85
CA THR A 966 -35.48 -1.36 -14.52
C THR A 966 -36.82 -0.81 -14.99
N VAL A 967 -37.10 0.45 -14.70
CA VAL A 967 -38.27 1.21 -15.18
C VAL A 967 -37.81 2.37 -16.05
N ASP A 968 -38.38 2.50 -17.24
CA ASP A 968 -38.14 3.63 -18.15
C ASP A 968 -38.86 4.90 -17.64
N LEU A 969 -38.08 5.96 -17.42
CA LEU A 969 -38.53 7.28 -17.00
C LEU A 969 -38.26 8.36 -18.06
N GLY A 970 -37.69 8.03 -19.23
CA GLY A 970 -37.17 8.99 -20.21
C GLY A 970 -38.21 9.94 -20.81
N THR A 971 -39.50 9.60 -20.73
CA THR A 971 -40.62 10.46 -21.14
C THR A 971 -41.42 11.04 -19.96
N MET A 972 -41.00 10.79 -18.72
CA MET A 972 -41.63 11.32 -17.51
C MET A 972 -41.44 12.85 -17.43
N PRO A 973 -42.46 13.62 -17.01
CA PRO A 973 -42.29 15.05 -16.74
C PRO A 973 -41.15 15.30 -15.75
N ALA A 974 -40.44 16.42 -15.93
CA ALA A 974 -39.41 16.84 -15.00
C ALA A 974 -40.02 17.06 -13.60
N THR A 975 -39.37 16.53 -12.57
CA THR A 975 -39.90 16.49 -11.20
C THR A 975 -38.79 16.68 -10.18
N ASP A 976 -39.13 17.16 -8.98
CA ASP A 976 -38.20 17.28 -7.85
C ASP A 976 -38.35 16.14 -6.81
N GLY A 977 -39.22 15.16 -7.07
CA GLY A 977 -39.39 13.99 -6.23
C GLY A 977 -40.03 12.81 -6.95
N VAL A 978 -39.61 11.60 -6.58
CA VAL A 978 -40.17 10.34 -7.08
C VAL A 978 -40.62 9.46 -5.91
N ARG A 979 -41.83 8.90 -6.00
CA ARG A 979 -42.36 7.94 -5.04
C ARG A 979 -42.62 6.60 -5.71
N ILE A 980 -42.16 5.54 -5.07
CA ILE A 980 -42.34 4.15 -5.50
C ILE A 980 -43.36 3.52 -4.55
N ARG A 981 -44.57 3.25 -5.05
CA ARG A 981 -45.58 2.45 -4.35
C ARG A 981 -45.37 0.97 -4.66
N MET A 982 -45.52 0.11 -3.67
CA MET A 982 -45.27 -1.33 -3.76
C MET A 982 -46.56 -2.12 -3.53
N THR A 983 -46.75 -3.21 -4.28
CA THR A 983 -47.90 -4.13 -4.15
C THR A 983 -47.41 -5.54 -3.82
N TYR A 984 -47.86 -6.15 -2.72
CA TYR A 984 -47.44 -7.50 -2.32
C TYR A 984 -47.91 -8.61 -3.29
N SER A 985 -47.09 -9.66 -3.44
CA SER A 985 -47.47 -10.91 -4.11
C SER A 985 -48.33 -11.78 -3.19
N THR A 986 -49.65 -11.70 -3.35
CA THR A 986 -50.68 -12.59 -2.74
C THR A 986 -50.69 -12.69 -1.21
N LEU A 987 -51.86 -12.42 -0.62
CA LEU A 987 -52.14 -12.54 0.82
C LEU A 987 -52.28 -14.01 1.26
N ASP A 988 -51.22 -14.80 1.15
CA ASP A 988 -51.06 -15.97 2.04
C ASP A 988 -50.76 -15.44 3.46
N GLU A 989 -51.31 -16.10 4.49
CA GLU A 989 -51.46 -15.62 5.89
C GLU A 989 -50.19 -15.16 6.65
N TRP A 990 -49.03 -15.11 6.00
CA TRP A 990 -47.72 -14.93 6.62
C TRP A 990 -46.80 -13.93 5.90
N ALA A 991 -47.19 -13.37 4.75
CA ALA A 991 -46.31 -12.65 3.81
C ALA A 991 -46.58 -11.13 3.76
N ASP A 992 -46.26 -10.40 4.84
CA ASP A 992 -46.86 -9.08 5.15
C ASP A 992 -45.89 -7.87 5.15
N PHE A 993 -44.64 -8.00 4.68
CA PHE A 993 -43.68 -6.88 4.65
C PHE A 993 -42.67 -6.98 3.47
N ALA A 994 -42.24 -5.81 3.00
CA ALA A 994 -41.29 -5.64 1.91
C ALA A 994 -39.86 -5.43 2.43
N LYS A 995 -38.87 -5.85 1.63
CA LYS A 995 -37.45 -5.51 1.80
C LYS A 995 -36.89 -4.94 0.50
N VAL A 996 -36.21 -3.81 0.59
CA VAL A 996 -35.51 -3.17 -0.53
C VAL A 996 -34.05 -3.08 -0.16
N ALA A 997 -33.17 -3.57 -1.04
CA ALA A 997 -31.73 -3.40 -0.88
C ALA A 997 -31.37 -1.98 -1.33
N GLU A 998 -31.51 -1.70 -2.63
CA GLU A 998 -30.96 -0.51 -3.26
C GLU A 998 -31.92 0.04 -4.33
N VAL A 999 -31.95 1.37 -4.47
CA VAL A 999 -32.66 2.08 -5.53
C VAL A 999 -31.72 3.11 -6.16
N LYS A 1000 -31.56 3.03 -7.48
CA LYS A 1000 -30.77 3.97 -8.27
C LYS A 1000 -31.69 4.68 -9.25
N MET A 1001 -31.58 6.00 -9.36
CA MET A 1001 -32.36 6.80 -10.31
C MET A 1001 -31.39 7.59 -11.17
N TYR A 1002 -31.44 7.39 -12.47
CA TYR A 1002 -30.49 7.99 -13.40
C TYR A 1002 -31.13 9.17 -14.09
N GLU A 1003 -30.44 10.31 -14.13
CA GLU A 1003 -30.93 11.47 -14.88
C GLU A 1003 -30.83 11.27 -16.38
N ALA A 1004 -31.64 12.03 -17.13
CA ALA A 1004 -31.52 12.13 -18.57
C ALA A 1004 -30.35 13.06 -18.90
N ALA A 1005 -29.27 12.48 -19.45
CA ALA A 1005 -28.07 13.21 -19.85
C ALA A 1005 -27.80 13.03 -21.35
N PRO A 1006 -27.23 14.02 -22.04
CA PRO A 1006 -26.72 13.80 -23.39
C PRO A 1006 -25.60 12.76 -23.41
N ALA A 1007 -25.58 11.90 -24.43
CA ALA A 1007 -24.45 11.02 -24.68
C ALA A 1007 -23.18 11.82 -25.04
N PRO A 1008 -21.96 11.33 -24.72
CA PRO A 1008 -20.72 11.97 -25.16
C PRO A 1008 -20.63 12.09 -26.69
N ALA A 1009 -19.94 13.11 -27.20
CA ALA A 1009 -19.84 13.36 -28.63
C ALA A 1009 -18.73 12.54 -29.30
N ALA A 1010 -18.99 12.09 -30.53
CA ALA A 1010 -18.05 11.35 -31.38
C ALA A 1010 -17.16 12.29 -32.24
N ASP A 1011 -16.78 13.46 -31.72
CA ASP A 1011 -15.95 14.44 -32.45
C ASP A 1011 -14.50 14.38 -31.95
N ALA A 1012 -13.58 14.07 -32.86
CA ALA A 1012 -12.13 14.05 -32.62
C ALA A 1012 -11.41 15.16 -33.40
N THR A 1013 -12.10 16.23 -33.79
CA THR A 1013 -11.48 17.39 -34.46
C THR A 1013 -10.91 18.40 -33.46
N LEU A 1014 -9.88 19.14 -33.90
CA LEU A 1014 -9.38 20.31 -33.19
C LEU A 1014 -10.25 21.54 -33.53
N SER A 1015 -10.44 22.45 -32.56
CA SER A 1015 -10.98 23.80 -32.81
C SER A 1015 -9.90 24.87 -32.82
N ASP A 1016 -8.72 24.61 -32.28
CA ASP A 1016 -7.56 25.50 -32.35
C ASP A 1016 -6.26 24.70 -32.23
N LEU A 1017 -5.18 25.20 -32.84
CA LEU A 1017 -3.83 24.63 -32.79
C LEU A 1017 -2.85 25.79 -32.79
N ARG A 1018 -2.12 25.95 -31.68
CA ARG A 1018 -1.23 27.07 -31.42
C ARG A 1018 0.23 26.68 -31.41
N VAL A 1019 1.07 27.61 -31.82
CA VAL A 1019 2.53 27.58 -31.80
C VAL A 1019 2.96 28.77 -30.95
N ASP A 1020 3.62 28.53 -29.80
CA ASP A 1020 4.01 29.58 -28.84
C ASP A 1020 2.85 30.55 -28.53
N GLY A 1021 1.68 30.00 -28.17
CA GLY A 1021 0.48 30.78 -27.84
C GLY A 1021 -0.28 31.39 -29.04
N VAL A 1022 0.25 31.32 -30.26
CA VAL A 1022 -0.38 31.90 -31.47
C VAL A 1022 -1.02 30.82 -32.34
N THR A 1023 -2.31 30.94 -32.67
CA THR A 1023 -3.00 30.06 -33.62
C THR A 1023 -2.24 29.96 -34.94
N ILE A 1024 -2.04 28.73 -35.42
CA ILE A 1024 -1.29 28.46 -36.65
C ILE A 1024 -1.99 29.07 -37.87
N GLY A 1025 -1.21 29.69 -38.75
CA GLY A 1025 -1.73 30.30 -39.99
C GLY A 1025 -2.47 29.29 -40.86
N ASP A 1026 -3.62 29.71 -41.40
CA ASP A 1026 -4.53 28.88 -42.21
C ASP A 1026 -5.00 27.58 -41.49
N PHE A 1027 -5.20 27.61 -40.17
CA PHE A 1027 -5.78 26.50 -39.41
C PHE A 1027 -7.11 26.01 -40.02
N ASP A 1028 -7.16 24.71 -40.32
CA ASP A 1028 -8.36 23.99 -40.78
C ASP A 1028 -8.48 22.68 -39.98
N PRO A 1029 -9.62 22.40 -39.31
CA PRO A 1029 -9.85 21.15 -38.58
C PRO A 1029 -9.75 19.89 -39.46
N ALA A 1030 -9.87 20.03 -40.79
CA ALA A 1030 -9.67 18.94 -41.75
C ALA A 1030 -8.19 18.65 -42.08
N THR A 1031 -7.25 19.52 -41.72
CA THR A 1031 -5.82 19.35 -42.03
C THR A 1031 -5.09 18.47 -41.01
N ASP A 1032 -4.41 17.43 -41.50
CA ASP A 1032 -3.73 16.42 -40.67
C ASP A 1032 -2.22 16.71 -40.47
N SER A 1033 -1.67 17.68 -41.21
CA SER A 1033 -0.24 18.02 -41.15
C SER A 1033 0.03 19.47 -41.51
N TYR A 1034 0.81 20.15 -40.66
CA TYR A 1034 1.29 21.51 -40.83
C TYR A 1034 2.82 21.53 -40.92
N THR A 1035 3.38 22.61 -41.49
CA THR A 1035 4.83 22.84 -41.49
C THR A 1035 5.10 24.30 -41.15
N VAL A 1036 5.81 24.53 -40.06
CA VAL A 1036 6.19 25.86 -39.57
C VAL A 1036 7.65 26.09 -39.93
N THR A 1037 7.93 27.14 -40.69
CA THR A 1037 9.31 27.50 -41.06
C THR A 1037 9.92 28.36 -39.98
N LEU A 1038 10.84 27.80 -39.18
CA LEU A 1038 11.60 28.52 -38.17
C LEU A 1038 12.60 29.50 -38.81
N ALA A 1039 12.88 30.60 -38.11
CA ALA A 1039 13.92 31.53 -38.49
C ALA A 1039 15.32 30.92 -38.32
N GLY A 1040 16.31 31.45 -39.05
CA GLY A 1040 17.66 30.88 -39.13
C GLY A 1040 18.52 31.00 -37.86
N ASP A 1041 17.99 31.66 -36.83
CA ASP A 1041 18.56 31.91 -35.51
C ASP A 1041 17.85 31.10 -34.39
N VAL A 1042 16.82 30.32 -34.71
CA VAL A 1042 16.06 29.53 -33.72
C VAL A 1042 16.84 28.29 -33.28
N THR A 1043 17.10 28.19 -31.97
CA THR A 1043 17.88 27.13 -31.32
C THR A 1043 17.06 26.10 -30.54
N GLU A 1044 15.78 26.37 -30.30
CA GLU A 1044 14.85 25.50 -29.56
C GLU A 1044 13.53 25.31 -30.36
N TYR A 1045 12.80 24.22 -30.11
CA TYR A 1045 11.55 23.95 -30.83
C TYR A 1045 10.39 24.72 -30.16
N PRO A 1046 9.50 25.37 -30.94
CA PRO A 1046 8.27 25.96 -30.41
C PRO A 1046 7.39 24.97 -29.68
N HIS A 1047 6.67 25.46 -28.67
CA HIS A 1047 5.69 24.69 -27.94
C HIS A 1047 4.38 24.60 -28.72
N ILE A 1048 3.86 23.38 -28.91
CA ILE A 1048 2.52 23.16 -29.47
C ILE A 1048 1.49 23.04 -28.36
N THR A 1049 0.41 23.80 -28.49
CA THR A 1049 -0.81 23.64 -27.67
C THR A 1049 -1.99 23.38 -28.61
N ALA A 1050 -2.83 22.39 -28.31
CA ALA A 1050 -3.90 21.96 -29.20
C ALA A 1050 -5.21 21.78 -28.43
N TYR A 1051 -6.29 22.30 -29.00
CA TYR A 1051 -7.61 22.34 -28.36
C TYR A 1051 -8.61 21.56 -29.19
N ALA A 1052 -9.22 20.52 -28.59
CA ALA A 1052 -10.32 19.79 -29.23
C ALA A 1052 -11.55 20.67 -29.41
N ALA A 1053 -12.37 20.37 -30.42
CA ALA A 1053 -13.64 21.04 -30.64
C ALA A 1053 -14.70 20.67 -29.59
N ASP A 1054 -14.59 19.48 -29.00
CA ASP A 1054 -15.26 19.11 -27.75
C ASP A 1054 -14.24 19.11 -26.61
N ASN A 1055 -14.45 19.92 -25.56
CA ASN A 1055 -13.60 19.92 -24.36
C ASN A 1055 -13.69 18.60 -23.58
N ALA A 1056 -14.70 17.75 -23.83
CA ALA A 1056 -14.78 16.41 -23.26
C ALA A 1056 -13.93 15.37 -24.01
N ALA A 1057 -13.33 15.71 -25.16
CA ALA A 1057 -12.41 14.85 -25.89
C ALA A 1057 -10.99 14.89 -25.30
N THR A 1058 -10.28 13.77 -25.34
CA THR A 1058 -8.90 13.66 -24.86
C THR A 1058 -7.93 14.16 -25.93
N VAL A 1059 -7.02 15.08 -25.57
CA VAL A 1059 -5.91 15.53 -26.43
C VAL A 1059 -4.58 15.13 -25.80
N THR A 1060 -3.70 14.55 -26.61
CA THR A 1060 -2.29 14.26 -26.25
C THR A 1060 -1.37 14.94 -27.25
N VAL A 1061 -0.25 15.48 -26.78
CA VAL A 1061 0.75 16.18 -27.61
C VAL A 1061 2.15 15.64 -27.29
N ASP A 1062 2.74 14.91 -28.23
CA ASP A 1062 4.19 14.67 -28.29
C ASP A 1062 4.86 15.92 -28.88
N GLN A 1063 5.72 16.59 -28.12
CA GLN A 1063 6.34 17.86 -28.53
C GLN A 1063 7.49 17.64 -29.52
N ALA A 1064 7.80 18.65 -30.34
CA ALA A 1064 8.89 18.54 -31.30
C ALA A 1064 10.27 18.47 -30.61
N SER A 1065 11.11 17.53 -31.05
CA SER A 1065 12.44 17.27 -30.49
C SER A 1065 13.44 16.88 -31.59
N GLU A 1066 14.77 16.94 -31.34
CA GLU A 1066 15.74 16.45 -32.34
C GLU A 1066 15.54 14.94 -32.62
N SER A 1067 15.12 14.15 -31.63
CA SER A 1067 14.93 12.70 -31.72
C SER A 1067 13.70 12.28 -32.55
N ASN A 1068 12.58 13.02 -32.48
CA ASN A 1068 11.42 12.79 -33.37
C ASN A 1068 11.51 13.54 -34.72
N GLY A 1069 12.67 14.11 -35.05
CA GLY A 1069 12.93 14.77 -36.32
C GLY A 1069 12.38 16.20 -36.43
N GLY A 1070 12.13 16.85 -35.29
CA GLY A 1070 11.58 18.19 -35.20
C GLY A 1070 10.10 18.24 -35.55
N LYS A 1071 9.33 17.28 -35.02
CA LYS A 1071 7.93 17.07 -35.38
C LYS A 1071 7.07 16.83 -34.13
N ALA A 1072 6.14 17.73 -33.86
CA ALA A 1072 5.11 17.51 -32.85
C ALA A 1072 3.99 16.61 -33.42
N THR A 1073 3.44 15.73 -32.58
CA THR A 1073 2.34 14.82 -32.93
C THR A 1073 1.21 14.95 -31.91
N ILE A 1074 0.06 15.42 -32.39
CA ILE A 1074 -1.16 15.62 -31.60
C ILE A 1074 -2.09 14.45 -31.89
N THR A 1075 -2.58 13.75 -30.87
CA THR A 1075 -3.66 12.76 -31.03
C THR A 1075 -4.86 13.18 -30.21
N VAL A 1076 -5.99 13.35 -30.89
CA VAL A 1076 -7.31 13.65 -30.32
C VAL A 1076 -8.15 12.38 -30.35
N THR A 1077 -8.81 12.05 -29.25
CA THR A 1077 -9.78 10.96 -29.15
C THR A 1077 -11.09 11.51 -28.62
N SER A 1078 -12.19 11.21 -29.30
CA SER A 1078 -13.53 11.75 -29.00
C SER A 1078 -14.00 11.39 -27.59
N ALA A 1079 -14.93 12.17 -27.05
CA ALA A 1079 -15.44 12.00 -25.69
C ALA A 1079 -16.16 10.65 -25.45
N ASP A 1080 -16.66 10.01 -26.52
CA ASP A 1080 -17.22 8.65 -26.49
C ASP A 1080 -16.19 7.53 -26.75
N GLY A 1081 -14.94 7.88 -27.05
CA GLY A 1081 -13.86 6.96 -27.40
C GLY A 1081 -13.97 6.27 -28.75
N THR A 1082 -14.98 6.57 -29.58
CA THR A 1082 -15.22 5.83 -30.84
C THR A 1082 -14.46 6.37 -32.05
N ALA A 1083 -13.99 7.63 -31.99
CA ALA A 1083 -13.21 8.28 -33.03
C ALA A 1083 -11.85 8.77 -32.49
N SER A 1084 -10.83 8.72 -33.33
CA SER A 1084 -9.53 9.31 -33.04
C SER A 1084 -8.92 9.92 -34.31
N LYS A 1085 -8.18 11.01 -34.15
CA LYS A 1085 -7.50 11.74 -35.22
C LYS A 1085 -6.11 12.16 -34.77
N THR A 1086 -5.12 11.96 -35.64
CA THR A 1086 -3.75 12.46 -35.43
C THR A 1086 -3.49 13.65 -36.34
N VAL A 1087 -2.99 14.74 -35.77
CA VAL A 1087 -2.51 15.95 -36.46
C VAL A 1087 -1.02 16.12 -36.16
N THR A 1088 -0.23 16.67 -37.09
CA THR A 1088 1.22 16.80 -36.90
C THR A 1088 1.74 18.16 -37.31
N VAL A 1089 2.75 18.68 -36.61
CA VAL A 1089 3.41 19.96 -36.94
C VAL A 1089 4.91 19.74 -37.09
N GLY A 1090 5.42 19.94 -38.31
CA GLY A 1090 6.85 19.84 -38.61
C GLY A 1090 7.54 21.20 -38.55
N PHE A 1091 8.60 21.31 -37.74
CA PHE A 1091 9.49 22.47 -37.66
C PHE A 1091 10.82 22.24 -38.40
N GLY A 1092 11.15 20.96 -38.62
CA GLY A 1092 12.35 20.52 -39.32
C GLY A 1092 13.58 20.42 -38.41
N SER A 1093 14.42 19.42 -38.67
CA SER A 1093 15.61 19.10 -37.89
C SER A 1093 16.86 19.02 -38.79
N PRO A 1094 18.07 19.37 -38.30
CA PRO A 1094 18.35 19.94 -36.98
C PRO A 1094 17.93 21.42 -36.88
N LEU A 1095 17.91 21.98 -35.66
CA LEU A 1095 17.77 23.42 -35.45
C LEU A 1095 19.07 24.16 -35.78
N ALA A 1096 19.01 25.50 -35.82
CA ALA A 1096 20.23 26.29 -35.88
C ALA A 1096 20.96 26.24 -34.53
N LYS A 1097 22.28 26.42 -34.54
CA LYS A 1097 23.10 26.50 -33.32
C LYS A 1097 23.94 27.77 -33.38
N LEU A 1098 24.04 28.49 -32.27
CA LEU A 1098 24.94 29.64 -32.16
C LEU A 1098 26.38 29.14 -32.32
N ALA A 1099 27.03 29.47 -33.42
CA ALA A 1099 28.32 28.86 -33.81
C ALA A 1099 29.51 29.70 -33.35
N ARG A 1100 29.41 31.03 -33.44
CA ARG A 1100 30.45 31.98 -33.00
C ARG A 1100 29.89 33.39 -32.80
N LEU A 1101 30.68 34.26 -32.18
CA LEU A 1101 30.48 35.70 -32.19
C LEU A 1101 31.56 36.37 -33.05
N ASP A 1102 31.16 37.23 -33.98
CA ASP A 1102 32.06 38.12 -34.71
C ASP A 1102 32.05 39.50 -34.01
N VAL A 1103 33.11 39.79 -33.25
CA VAL A 1103 33.23 41.00 -32.40
C VAL A 1103 34.23 42.00 -32.98
N THR A 1104 33.82 43.26 -33.10
CA THR A 1104 34.70 44.38 -33.41
C THR A 1104 34.99 45.18 -32.14
N ALA A 1105 36.27 45.39 -31.82
CA ALA A 1105 36.71 46.12 -30.63
C ALA A 1105 36.15 47.56 -30.57
N PRO A 1106 35.95 48.11 -29.36
CA PRO A 1106 35.52 49.50 -29.17
C PRO A 1106 36.51 50.52 -29.74
N THR A 1107 36.02 51.74 -29.99
CA THR A 1107 36.82 52.82 -30.60
C THR A 1107 38.01 53.25 -29.75
N LYS A 1108 37.95 53.01 -28.43
CA LYS A 1108 39.05 53.22 -27.50
C LYS A 1108 39.72 51.89 -27.15
N THR A 1109 40.97 51.74 -27.58
CA THR A 1109 41.80 50.54 -27.33
C THR A 1109 43.02 50.84 -26.46
N GLU A 1110 43.20 52.08 -25.99
CA GLU A 1110 44.25 52.48 -25.06
C GLU A 1110 43.65 53.19 -23.84
N TYR A 1111 44.07 52.76 -22.65
CA TYR A 1111 43.57 53.22 -21.35
C TYR A 1111 44.74 53.59 -20.44
N GLN A 1112 44.52 54.44 -19.44
CA GLN A 1112 45.46 54.65 -18.33
C GLN A 1112 45.21 53.65 -17.19
N ALA A 1113 46.21 53.37 -16.37
CA ALA A 1113 46.02 52.56 -15.17
C ALA A 1113 44.97 53.19 -14.24
N GLY A 1114 43.92 52.43 -13.92
CA GLY A 1114 42.75 52.84 -13.13
C GLY A 1114 41.59 53.43 -13.95
N GLU A 1115 41.63 53.39 -15.29
CA GLU A 1115 40.56 53.90 -16.16
C GLU A 1115 39.58 52.78 -16.59
N ASP A 1116 38.28 53.04 -16.48
CA ASP A 1116 37.21 52.08 -16.81
C ASP A 1116 37.14 51.74 -18.31
N LEU A 1117 36.64 50.55 -18.63
CA LEU A 1117 36.48 50.08 -20.01
C LEU A 1117 35.36 50.86 -20.71
N ASP A 1118 35.70 51.48 -21.85
CA ASP A 1118 34.75 52.19 -22.69
C ASP A 1118 34.35 51.30 -23.88
N LEU A 1119 33.13 50.78 -23.84
CA LEU A 1119 32.58 49.93 -24.90
C LEU A 1119 32.07 50.71 -26.13
N THR A 1120 32.23 52.05 -26.15
CA THR A 1120 31.70 52.89 -27.22
C THR A 1120 32.24 52.51 -28.60
N GLY A 1121 31.32 52.07 -29.47
CA GLY A 1121 31.60 51.64 -30.83
C GLY A 1121 32.05 50.18 -30.96
N MET A 1122 31.99 49.39 -29.89
CA MET A 1122 32.04 47.93 -30.01
C MET A 1122 30.80 47.42 -30.77
N THR A 1123 30.96 46.41 -31.62
CA THR A 1123 29.83 45.72 -32.26
C THR A 1123 29.97 44.22 -32.11
N VAL A 1124 28.92 43.55 -31.68
CA VAL A 1124 28.86 42.09 -31.53
C VAL A 1124 27.88 41.55 -32.54
N VAL A 1125 28.28 40.54 -33.32
CA VAL A 1125 27.38 39.82 -34.23
C VAL A 1125 27.38 38.34 -33.87
N ALA A 1126 26.24 37.85 -33.37
CA ALA A 1126 25.99 36.44 -33.15
C ALA A 1126 25.75 35.73 -34.49
N VAL A 1127 26.51 34.68 -34.79
CA VAL A 1127 26.42 33.95 -36.05
C VAL A 1127 25.90 32.54 -35.79
N TYR A 1128 24.74 32.24 -36.36
CA TYR A 1128 24.03 30.98 -36.22
C TYR A 1128 24.30 30.11 -37.45
N GLU A 1129 24.50 28.82 -37.24
CA GLU A 1129 24.69 27.84 -38.31
C GLU A 1129 23.67 26.71 -38.26
N LYS A 1130 23.21 26.29 -39.44
CA LYS A 1130 22.40 25.07 -39.67
C LYS A 1130 23.06 24.26 -40.79
N ASP A 1131 23.22 22.97 -40.57
CA ASP A 1131 23.93 22.04 -41.48
C ASP A 1131 25.35 22.53 -41.89
N GLY A 1132 26.08 23.16 -40.95
CA GLY A 1132 27.43 23.69 -41.17
C GLY A 1132 27.50 24.87 -42.13
N LYS A 1133 26.43 25.65 -42.23
CA LYS A 1133 26.35 26.89 -43.01
C LYS A 1133 25.69 27.98 -42.18
N VAL A 1134 26.15 29.22 -42.33
CA VAL A 1134 25.51 30.39 -41.70
C VAL A 1134 24.04 30.47 -42.14
N SER A 1135 23.15 30.37 -41.16
CA SER A 1135 21.69 30.42 -41.32
C SER A 1135 21.12 31.78 -40.92
N ALA A 1136 21.76 32.47 -39.98
CA ALA A 1136 21.45 33.86 -39.62
C ALA A 1136 22.66 34.57 -38.99
N GLU A 1137 22.66 35.90 -39.07
CA GLU A 1137 23.59 36.79 -38.36
C GLU A 1137 22.76 37.85 -37.62
N ARG A 1138 23.01 38.03 -36.32
CA ARG A 1138 22.29 38.97 -35.44
C ARG A 1138 23.25 39.93 -34.77
N THR A 1139 23.10 41.22 -35.02
CA THR A 1139 23.79 42.23 -34.22
C THR A 1139 23.20 42.26 -32.82
N ILE A 1140 24.03 42.00 -31.81
CA ILE A 1140 23.66 42.06 -30.39
C ILE A 1140 23.98 43.46 -29.87
N ALA A 1141 23.07 44.03 -29.08
CA ALA A 1141 23.28 45.32 -28.45
C ALA A 1141 24.33 45.21 -27.33
N VAL A 1142 25.12 46.26 -27.09
CA VAL A 1142 26.21 46.22 -26.08
C VAL A 1142 25.70 46.27 -24.63
N ASP A 1143 24.41 46.54 -24.46
CA ASP A 1143 23.62 46.57 -23.23
C ASP A 1143 22.61 45.40 -23.14
N ASP A 1144 22.71 44.41 -24.02
CA ASP A 1144 21.91 43.18 -23.98
C ASP A 1144 22.18 42.39 -22.69
N PRO A 1145 21.14 41.97 -21.93
CA PRO A 1145 21.32 41.34 -20.62
C PRO A 1145 21.98 39.95 -20.68
N GLU A 1146 21.98 39.26 -21.83
CA GLU A 1146 22.68 38.00 -22.03
C GLU A 1146 24.13 38.18 -22.52
N LEU A 1147 24.54 39.43 -22.82
CA LEU A 1147 25.88 39.78 -23.29
C LEU A 1147 26.79 40.18 -22.12
N ALA A 1148 27.58 39.24 -21.61
CA ALA A 1148 28.58 39.54 -20.59
C ALA A 1148 29.93 39.94 -21.20
N VAL A 1149 30.53 41.02 -20.66
CA VAL A 1149 31.87 41.49 -21.02
C VAL A 1149 32.79 41.39 -19.79
N SER A 1150 33.91 40.70 -19.92
CA SER A 1150 34.83 40.39 -18.81
C SER A 1150 36.30 40.38 -19.25
N GLY A 1151 37.23 40.09 -18.33
CA GLY A 1151 38.67 39.99 -18.63
C GLY A 1151 39.44 41.31 -18.72
N TYR A 1152 38.76 42.47 -18.63
CA TYR A 1152 39.44 43.76 -18.49
C TYR A 1152 39.86 44.02 -17.03
N ASP A 1153 41.15 44.26 -16.84
CA ASP A 1153 41.75 44.73 -15.59
C ASP A 1153 42.39 46.10 -15.85
N SER A 1154 41.82 47.15 -15.25
CA SER A 1154 42.30 48.52 -15.41
C SER A 1154 43.57 48.82 -14.61
N VAL A 1155 43.95 47.99 -13.63
CA VAL A 1155 44.98 48.34 -12.63
C VAL A 1155 46.38 48.02 -13.14
N VAL A 1156 46.58 46.86 -13.78
CA VAL A 1156 47.92 46.42 -14.22
C VAL A 1156 48.20 46.85 -15.66
N ALA A 1157 49.32 47.51 -15.91
CA ALA A 1157 49.71 47.91 -17.26
C ALA A 1157 50.09 46.71 -18.17
N GLY A 1158 49.73 46.78 -19.45
CA GLY A 1158 49.95 45.74 -20.46
C GLY A 1158 48.77 45.59 -21.42
N GLU A 1159 48.87 44.65 -22.36
CA GLU A 1159 47.72 44.21 -23.15
C GLU A 1159 46.74 43.41 -22.27
N LYS A 1160 45.45 43.62 -22.50
CA LYS A 1160 44.33 42.96 -21.84
C LYS A 1160 43.47 42.28 -22.89
N THR A 1161 43.20 41.00 -22.70
CA THR A 1161 42.23 40.25 -23.50
C THR A 1161 40.86 40.43 -22.87
N VAL A 1162 39.99 41.20 -23.52
CA VAL A 1162 38.59 41.33 -23.12
C VAL A 1162 37.81 40.18 -23.75
N ILE A 1163 37.01 39.49 -22.93
CA ILE A 1163 36.14 38.39 -23.34
C ILE A 1163 34.72 38.95 -23.46
N VAL A 1164 34.09 38.68 -24.59
CA VAL A 1164 32.67 38.97 -24.85
C VAL A 1164 31.97 37.63 -25.02
N SER A 1165 31.01 37.33 -24.16
CA SER A 1165 30.28 36.07 -24.14
C SER A 1165 28.77 36.30 -24.23
N TYR A 1166 28.11 35.53 -25.09
CA TYR A 1166 26.66 35.56 -25.32
C TYR A 1166 26.16 34.12 -25.48
N ARG A 1167 25.18 33.72 -24.67
CA ARG A 1167 24.59 32.36 -24.67
C ARG A 1167 25.63 31.22 -24.70
N GLY A 1168 26.66 31.33 -23.84
CA GLY A 1168 27.72 30.33 -23.71
C GLY A 1168 28.82 30.35 -24.80
N VAL A 1169 28.64 31.12 -25.87
CA VAL A 1169 29.63 31.29 -26.95
C VAL A 1169 30.41 32.57 -26.73
N SER A 1170 31.74 32.52 -26.89
CA SER A 1170 32.64 33.63 -26.56
C SER A 1170 33.56 34.03 -27.71
N ALA A 1171 33.84 35.33 -27.81
CA ALA A 1171 34.88 35.92 -28.64
C ALA A 1171 35.74 36.87 -27.81
N THR A 1172 36.87 37.31 -28.36
CA THR A 1172 37.83 38.17 -27.63
C THR A 1172 38.37 39.29 -28.50
N PHE A 1173 38.75 40.39 -27.86
CA PHE A 1173 39.56 41.46 -28.46
C PHE A 1173 40.60 41.97 -27.45
N THR A 1174 41.58 42.75 -27.91
CA THR A 1174 42.63 43.30 -27.03
C THR A 1174 42.56 44.80 -26.89
N VAL A 1175 42.88 45.28 -25.68
CA VAL A 1175 43.10 46.70 -25.35
C VAL A 1175 44.39 46.84 -24.55
N THR A 1176 45.00 48.03 -24.52
CA THR A 1176 46.27 48.28 -23.82
C THR A 1176 46.08 49.25 -22.66
N VAL A 1177 46.42 48.81 -21.44
CA VAL A 1177 46.51 49.68 -20.26
C VAL A 1177 47.94 50.22 -20.15
N LYS A 1178 48.10 51.54 -20.15
CA LYS A 1178 49.38 52.23 -20.05
C LYS A 1178 49.79 52.41 -18.60
N ALA A 1179 51.08 52.17 -18.32
CA ALA A 1179 51.65 52.38 -16.99
C ALA A 1179 51.55 53.86 -16.59
N ALA A 1180 51.10 54.11 -15.36
CA ALA A 1180 51.03 55.45 -14.80
C ALA A 1180 52.41 56.14 -14.81
N PRO A 1181 52.50 57.45 -15.13
CA PRO A 1181 53.77 58.17 -15.15
C PRO A 1181 54.36 58.28 -13.74
N VAL A 1182 55.54 57.70 -13.55
CA VAL A 1182 56.27 57.72 -12.27
C VAL A 1182 56.97 59.08 -12.10
N GLU A 1183 56.59 59.87 -11.09
CA GLU A 1183 57.38 61.02 -10.66
C GLU A 1183 58.68 60.57 -9.93
N PRO A 1184 59.81 61.29 -10.12
CA PRO A 1184 61.10 60.86 -9.58
C PRO A 1184 61.24 61.14 -8.09
N GLY A 1185 61.32 60.09 -7.29
CA GLY A 1185 61.73 60.17 -5.88
C GLY A 1185 63.24 60.44 -5.72
N PRO A 1186 63.69 61.09 -4.62
CA PRO A 1186 65.09 61.40 -4.39
C PRO A 1186 65.90 60.22 -3.82
N GLU A 1187 67.12 60.06 -4.32
CA GLU A 1187 68.16 59.12 -3.88
C GLU A 1187 69.17 59.78 -2.88
N PRO A 1188 70.11 59.05 -2.24
CA PRO A 1188 70.15 57.61 -1.88
C PRO A 1188 70.83 57.26 -0.51
N GLN A 1189 70.95 55.94 -0.23
CA GLN A 1189 72.03 55.22 0.52
C GLN A 1189 71.98 55.03 2.06
N PRO A 1190 72.63 53.96 2.63
CA PRO A 1190 72.98 52.64 2.04
C PRO A 1190 72.85 51.38 2.96
N ASN A 1191 72.81 50.21 2.28
CA ASN A 1191 73.23 48.81 2.58
C ASN A 1191 73.94 48.42 3.91
N PRO A 1192 73.82 47.14 4.37
CA PRO A 1192 74.73 46.08 3.83
C PRO A 1192 74.18 44.62 3.74
N ASP A 1193 74.87 43.81 2.91
CA ASP A 1193 75.06 42.32 2.82
C ASP A 1193 74.06 41.31 3.43
N GLY A 1194 73.76 40.15 2.79
CA GLY A 1194 74.25 39.63 1.49
C GLY A 1194 73.93 38.12 1.25
N THR A 1195 74.36 37.59 0.09
CA THR A 1195 74.55 36.14 -0.29
C THR A 1195 73.34 35.18 -0.19
N THR A 1196 72.71 34.55 -1.21
CA THR A 1196 73.06 33.86 -2.49
C THR A 1196 72.63 32.38 -2.45
N GLU A 1197 71.98 31.91 -3.52
CA GLU A 1197 71.82 30.49 -3.99
C GLU A 1197 73.20 29.81 -4.27
N PRO A 1198 73.40 28.58 -4.86
CA PRO A 1198 72.50 27.62 -5.58
C PRO A 1198 72.76 26.12 -5.17
N SER A 1199 72.58 25.01 -5.92
CA SER A 1199 72.31 24.74 -7.36
C SER A 1199 71.73 23.33 -7.68
N THR A 1200 71.34 23.14 -8.95
CA THR A 1200 71.30 21.87 -9.74
C THR A 1200 72.74 21.34 -10.04
N PRO A 1201 73.05 20.27 -10.85
CA PRO A 1201 72.22 19.48 -11.79
C PRO A 1201 72.55 17.94 -11.94
N GLU A 1202 71.89 17.29 -12.93
CA GLU A 1202 72.31 16.09 -13.73
C GLU A 1202 72.55 14.70 -13.05
N ALA A 1203 72.42 13.52 -13.71
CA ALA A 1203 71.73 13.05 -14.95
C ALA A 1203 71.85 11.50 -15.12
N ALA A 1204 71.27 10.95 -16.22
CA ALA A 1204 71.22 9.54 -16.70
C ALA A 1204 70.21 8.62 -15.98
N GLY A 1205 69.46 7.72 -16.63
CA GLY A 1205 69.48 7.14 -18.00
C GLY A 1205 69.40 5.59 -17.90
N GLU A 1206 68.73 4.79 -18.72
CA GLU A 1206 67.95 4.92 -19.98
C GLU A 1206 66.86 3.81 -20.04
N GLY A 1207 65.86 3.92 -20.94
CA GLY A 1207 65.00 2.76 -21.28
C GLY A 1207 63.66 3.03 -22.01
N SER A 1208 63.71 3.32 -23.33
CA SER A 1208 62.77 2.91 -24.42
C SER A 1208 61.25 2.72 -24.12
N THR A 1209 60.23 3.23 -24.84
CA THR A 1209 60.09 3.87 -26.19
C THR A 1209 58.67 4.49 -26.30
N VAL A 1210 58.47 5.76 -26.71
CA VAL A 1210 58.00 6.25 -28.05
C VAL A 1210 56.58 5.76 -28.46
N ALA A 1211 55.56 6.59 -28.82
CA ALA A 1211 55.43 8.07 -28.90
C ALA A 1211 53.96 8.58 -29.00
N ASN A 1212 53.76 9.87 -28.62
CA ASN A 1212 52.88 10.97 -29.14
C ASN A 1212 51.54 10.64 -29.85
N THR A 1213 50.43 11.39 -29.70
CA THR A 1213 50.18 12.84 -29.40
C THR A 1213 48.88 13.03 -28.58
N GLY A 1214 48.63 14.06 -27.76
CA GLY A 1214 49.41 15.23 -27.30
C GLY A 1214 48.59 16.14 -26.35
N ALA A 1215 49.27 17.05 -25.62
CA ALA A 1215 48.89 18.35 -24.99
C ALA A 1215 47.38 18.76 -24.80
N SER A 1216 46.93 19.48 -23.75
CA SER A 1216 47.59 20.17 -22.60
C SER A 1216 46.54 20.79 -21.62
N VAL A 1217 46.62 20.61 -20.29
CA VAL A 1217 47.09 21.57 -19.23
C VAL A 1217 46.05 22.64 -18.73
N PHE A 1218 45.61 22.47 -17.45
CA PHE A 1218 45.08 23.47 -16.45
C PHE A 1218 43.86 24.35 -16.83
N GLY A 1219 42.98 24.80 -15.93
CA GLY A 1219 42.84 24.63 -14.46
C GLY A 1219 42.81 25.98 -13.70
N VAL A 1220 41.82 26.18 -12.81
CA VAL A 1220 41.60 27.33 -11.86
C VAL A 1220 40.96 28.61 -12.49
N MET A 1221 40.00 29.35 -11.90
CA MET A 1221 38.92 29.13 -10.88
C MET A 1221 38.06 30.43 -10.76
N ILE A 1222 36.85 30.33 -10.15
CA ILE A 1222 36.07 31.42 -9.49
C ILE A 1222 35.49 32.52 -10.42
N ALA A 1223 34.29 33.11 -10.25
CA ALA A 1223 32.95 32.78 -9.71
C ALA A 1223 32.02 33.99 -10.10
N ALA A 1224 30.73 34.16 -9.80
CA ALA A 1224 29.66 33.44 -9.06
C ALA A 1224 28.28 34.03 -9.50
N VAL A 1225 27.14 33.48 -9.01
CA VAL A 1225 25.81 34.17 -8.86
C VAL A 1225 25.07 34.48 -10.19
N ALA A 1226 23.77 34.18 -10.41
CA ALA A 1226 22.71 33.59 -9.57
C ALA A 1226 21.45 33.15 -10.38
N LEU A 1227 20.60 32.31 -9.74
CA LEU A 1227 19.11 32.24 -9.81
C LEU A 1227 18.38 31.96 -11.17
N VAL A 1228 17.21 31.30 -11.24
CA VAL A 1228 16.54 30.28 -10.38
C VAL A 1228 15.29 29.70 -11.10
N ALA A 1229 14.89 28.45 -10.79
CA ALA A 1229 13.51 27.87 -10.78
C ALA A 1229 12.56 28.05 -12.02
N VAL A 1230 11.38 27.42 -12.16
CA VAL A 1230 10.78 26.11 -11.77
C VAL A 1230 9.60 25.91 -12.75
N GLY A 1231 9.25 24.68 -13.11
CA GLY A 1231 8.03 24.39 -13.87
C GLY A 1231 7.17 23.33 -13.19
N ILE A 1232 6.09 23.76 -12.51
CA ILE A 1232 5.00 22.89 -12.05
C ILE A 1232 3.71 23.40 -12.69
N GLY A 1233 3.06 22.56 -13.49
CA GLY A 1233 1.72 22.83 -14.00
C GLY A 1233 0.65 22.32 -13.04
N LEU A 1234 -0.28 23.20 -12.65
CA LEU A 1234 -1.44 22.86 -11.81
C LEU A 1234 -2.54 22.17 -12.65
N VAL A 1235 -2.94 20.96 -12.27
CA VAL A 1235 -4.29 20.46 -12.54
C VAL A 1235 -5.17 20.81 -11.33
N THR A 1236 -6.27 21.52 -11.57
CA THR A 1236 -7.25 21.83 -10.53
C THR A 1236 -8.61 21.31 -10.94
N LEU A 1237 -9.26 20.46 -10.13
CA LEU A 1237 -10.71 20.53 -9.92
C LEU A 1237 -11.22 19.71 -8.72
N ARG A 1238 -11.77 20.44 -7.75
CA ARG A 1238 -12.85 20.08 -6.80
C ARG A 1238 -12.73 18.81 -5.95
N VAL A 1239 -12.21 19.01 -4.75
CA VAL A 1239 -12.67 18.31 -3.53
C VAL A 1239 -14.08 18.81 -3.12
N ARG A 1240 -14.99 17.87 -2.83
CA ARG A 1240 -15.87 17.83 -1.65
C ARG A 1240 -16.45 16.40 -1.55
N ARG A 1241 -16.12 15.62 -0.50
CA ARG A 1241 -16.88 15.54 0.77
C ARG A 1241 -18.38 15.31 0.49
N ARG A 1242 -19.01 14.19 0.83
CA ARG A 1242 -18.84 13.19 1.93
C ARG A 1242 -19.53 11.88 1.50
N ASP A 1243 -19.30 10.72 2.11
CA ASP A 1243 -18.49 10.35 3.28
C ASP A 1243 -17.40 9.33 2.90
#